data_AF-A0A5S9Y4W5-F1
#
_entry.id   AF-A0A5S9Y4W5-F1
#
_cell.length_a   1.000
_cell.length_b   1.000
_cell.length_c   1.000
_cell.angle_alpha   90.00
_cell.angle_beta   90.00
_cell.angle_gamma   90.00
#
_symmetry.space_group_name_H-M   'P 1'
#
loop_
_entity.id
_entity.type
_entity.pdbx_description
1 polymer ?
#
loop_
_entity_poly.entity_id
_entity_poly.type
_entity_poly.pdbx_seq_one_letter_code
_entity_poly.pdbx_strand_id
1 'polypeptide(L)'
;METYLKNKKLTALGFLLIHAIAILIFTRGFLLTRTELPFHSTCSDVSLSPCLASPRSNHDSSSGQSNQTQPKCWTKPVVDRVIIIVLDALRIDFVAPSAFFPEPKPWMDKLTILQKLAFANESSAKIFKAFADPPTTSLQRLKGLTTGGLPTFIDVGNSFGAPAIVEDNFINQLVLNGKRLVMMGDDTWTQLFPNQFQKSYPFPSFNVKDLDTVDNGCIEHLFPTLFKDDWDVLIAHFLGVDHAGHIFGVDSSPMINKLEQYNSVLEKVINILESQAGPGGLHENTMLIVMGDHGQTLNGDHGGGTAEEVETTMFAMSTKKHTTLVLPEFDTSSCKQNKDGNQMCISYIEQLDFAATLSALLGISFPFGSIGHVNPELYALGSSSWNLDKSDLGNSGTQSAANEWMKHYVDVLCVNAWQVKRYIDVYSNSSVVGFSSDDMSRISDLYSAAEQNWSNSVKHILMDRNGDDGSTDISALLKEQIAEYLNFFSSVVELARSKWTEFNLNLMITGFGILFISLILQFLAVFHGDNSYAVGSWLSTGAAFTLFIVTIRACSFLSNSYILEEGKVANFLLATTGLIKLRYSVMRKTMRKEAFMFLAMVFVLRVSIDIGLTKQAATSQFMSSSPSWMLGIAPDHPALTYAIEIAPILSVLILICVLYVAIAKAPNEGVWKYVTVSSMVSYFFIALLWASESKIFGLDRLLQVTGGRNRIPQTVYVIGLVQLCLLASPRMFCTEKDKNWAIRTVALVSACSSPVILLSGKQGSMLALVYLVAGYCIMRLEGVERRTKSDGQSKFSKLNPLCVVQWSLLSICMFFASGHWCAFDGLRYGAAFVGFDEFVLIRQAILLTIETFGFSIILSVFGLPLLIPVHSQTPQAHGEKRHQLFQMYMLFGVISATTVTATILCVTIQRRHLMVWGLFAPKFVFDVVGLILTDLLICLASAYYL
;
A
#
# COMPACT_ATOMS: atom_id res chain seq x y z
N MET A 1 3.30 -33.52 -37.31
CA MET A 1 2.38 -33.03 -36.26
C MET A 1 3.13 -32.71 -34.97
N GLU A 2 4.07 -33.55 -34.54
CA GLU A 2 4.88 -33.36 -33.32
C GLU A 2 5.80 -32.12 -33.37
N THR A 3 6.52 -31.90 -34.48
CA THR A 3 7.32 -30.67 -34.73
C THR A 3 6.45 -29.41 -34.73
N TYR A 4 5.21 -29.52 -35.23
CA TYR A 4 4.25 -28.42 -35.29
C TYR A 4 3.67 -28.07 -33.90
N LEU A 5 3.45 -29.07 -33.03
CA LEU A 5 3.04 -28.87 -31.63
C LEU A 5 4.20 -28.32 -30.78
N LYS A 6 5.44 -28.79 -31.02
CA LYS A 6 6.65 -28.27 -30.36
C LYS A 6 6.85 -26.77 -30.65
N ASN A 7 6.60 -26.35 -31.89
CA ASN A 7 6.67 -24.94 -32.28
C ASN A 7 5.65 -24.07 -31.52
N LYS A 8 4.42 -24.56 -31.28
CA LYS A 8 3.38 -23.82 -30.54
C LYS A 8 3.71 -23.56 -29.07
N LYS A 9 4.29 -24.57 -28.38
CA LYS A 9 4.77 -24.40 -27.00
C LYS A 9 5.89 -23.35 -26.93
N LEU A 10 6.80 -23.39 -27.90
CA LEU A 10 7.88 -22.41 -28.01
C LEU A 10 7.35 -20.99 -28.30
N THR A 11 6.26 -20.86 -29.07
CA THR A 11 5.60 -19.57 -29.32
C THR A 11 5.05 -18.93 -28.05
N ALA A 12 4.31 -19.68 -27.23
CA ALA A 12 3.77 -19.16 -25.96
C ALA A 12 4.91 -18.71 -25.00
N LEU A 13 5.95 -19.53 -24.88
CA LEU A 13 7.14 -19.19 -24.08
C LEU A 13 7.86 -17.94 -24.63
N GLY A 14 7.94 -17.80 -25.94
CA GLY A 14 8.55 -16.63 -26.59
C GLY A 14 7.83 -15.32 -26.23
N PHE A 15 6.49 -15.31 -26.24
CA PHE A 15 5.72 -14.14 -25.83
C PHE A 15 5.89 -13.81 -24.35
N LEU A 16 5.88 -14.82 -23.47
CA LEU A 16 6.17 -14.62 -22.04
C LEU A 16 7.52 -13.91 -21.83
N LEU A 17 8.57 -14.37 -22.51
CA LEU A 17 9.91 -13.77 -22.39
C LEU A 17 9.95 -12.33 -22.95
N ILE A 18 9.32 -12.08 -24.10
CA ILE A 18 9.27 -10.74 -24.70
C ILE A 18 8.51 -9.77 -23.78
N HIS A 19 7.34 -10.18 -23.26
CA HIS A 19 6.57 -9.37 -22.33
C HIS A 19 7.35 -9.10 -21.04
N ALA A 20 7.99 -10.12 -20.45
CA ALA A 20 8.81 -9.96 -19.25
C ALA A 20 9.96 -8.96 -19.46
N ILE A 21 10.66 -9.03 -20.61
CA ILE A 21 11.73 -8.08 -20.94
C ILE A 21 11.19 -6.66 -21.16
N ALA A 22 10.10 -6.51 -21.93
CA ALA A 22 9.47 -5.22 -22.20
C ALA A 22 9.02 -4.53 -20.90
N ILE A 23 8.36 -5.29 -20.02
CA ILE A 23 7.93 -4.85 -18.70
C ILE A 23 9.13 -4.48 -17.84
N LEU A 24 10.18 -5.32 -17.77
CA LEU A 24 11.37 -5.02 -16.96
C LEU A 24 12.01 -3.68 -17.37
N ILE A 25 12.16 -3.45 -18.68
CA ILE A 25 12.71 -2.21 -19.23
C ILE A 25 11.79 -1.02 -18.88
N PHE A 26 10.48 -1.17 -19.09
CA PHE A 26 9.51 -0.12 -18.76
C PHE A 26 9.55 0.22 -17.27
N THR A 27 9.46 -0.77 -16.39
CA THR A 27 9.44 -0.62 -14.94
C THR A 27 10.72 0.03 -14.43
N ARG A 28 11.89 -0.30 -15.00
CA ARG A 28 13.15 0.40 -14.65
C ARG A 28 13.13 1.89 -15.01
N GLY A 29 12.40 2.27 -16.05
CA GLY A 29 12.24 3.68 -16.40
C GLY A 29 11.14 4.39 -15.61
N PHE A 30 10.08 3.66 -15.28
CA PHE A 30 8.93 4.17 -14.56
C PHE A 30 9.19 4.31 -13.05
N LEU A 31 9.98 3.41 -12.47
CA LEU A 31 10.28 3.37 -11.04
C LEU A 31 11.73 3.79 -10.79
N LEU A 32 12.07 5.04 -11.12
CA LEU A 32 13.40 5.56 -10.79
C LEU A 32 13.58 5.65 -9.27
N THR A 33 14.77 5.28 -8.81
CA THR A 33 15.20 5.39 -7.42
C THR A 33 16.08 6.61 -7.24
N ARG A 34 15.81 7.41 -6.21
CA ARG A 34 16.83 8.31 -5.63
C ARG A 34 18.07 7.49 -5.32
N THR A 35 19.24 8.04 -5.60
CA THR A 35 20.50 7.37 -5.25
C THR A 35 20.76 7.56 -3.75
N GLU A 36 20.79 6.47 -2.98
CA GLU A 36 21.24 6.54 -1.58
C GLU A 36 22.75 6.79 -1.54
N LEU A 37 23.17 7.76 -0.72
CA LEU A 37 24.58 8.11 -0.57
C LEU A 37 25.15 7.47 0.70
N PRO A 38 26.34 6.83 0.64
CA PRO A 38 26.95 6.16 1.78
C PRO A 38 27.79 7.14 2.64
N PHE A 39 27.37 8.40 2.75
CA PHE A 39 28.07 9.42 3.53
C PHE A 39 27.33 9.68 4.84
N HIS A 40 28.10 9.97 5.89
CA HIS A 40 27.59 10.24 7.23
C HIS A 40 28.08 11.59 7.74
N SER A 41 27.23 12.25 8.51
CA SER A 41 27.64 13.43 9.28
C SER A 41 28.47 13.02 10.48
N THR A 42 29.48 13.81 10.81
CA THR A 42 30.31 13.63 12.02
C THR A 42 30.45 14.94 12.78
N CYS A 43 30.68 14.87 14.10
CA CYS A 43 30.88 16.08 14.90
C CYS A 43 32.04 16.95 14.42
N SER A 44 33.09 16.36 13.84
CA SER A 44 34.21 17.12 13.28
C SER A 44 33.83 17.99 12.08
N ASP A 45 32.79 17.63 11.33
CA ASP A 45 32.40 18.35 10.12
C ASP A 45 31.98 19.80 10.43
N VAL A 46 31.46 20.05 11.63
CA VAL A 46 30.98 21.38 12.05
C VAL A 46 32.07 22.45 11.98
N SER A 47 33.34 22.05 12.09
CA SER A 47 34.49 22.96 11.95
C SER A 47 34.62 23.59 10.57
N LEU A 48 33.97 22.99 9.56
CA LEU A 48 33.87 23.49 8.19
C LEU A 48 32.64 24.39 7.99
N SER A 49 31.76 24.48 8.99
CA SER A 49 30.55 25.29 8.92
C SER A 49 30.89 26.78 9.11
N PRO A 50 30.37 27.68 8.27
CA PRO A 50 30.51 29.12 8.45
C PRO A 50 29.79 29.63 9.72
N CYS A 51 28.85 28.82 10.23
CA CYS A 51 27.98 29.13 11.37
C CYS A 51 28.73 29.09 12.70
N LEU A 52 29.70 28.18 12.86
CA LEU A 52 30.40 27.91 14.12
C LEU A 52 31.91 28.18 13.99
N ALA A 53 32.26 29.45 13.83
CA ALA A 53 33.65 29.89 13.93
C ALA A 53 33.78 31.08 14.89
N SER A 54 34.31 30.83 16.09
CA SER A 54 35.04 31.86 16.82
C SER A 54 36.42 32.03 16.16
N PRO A 55 36.88 33.27 15.92
CA PRO A 55 38.20 33.52 15.39
C PRO A 55 39.26 33.06 16.39
N ARG A 56 40.35 32.50 15.87
CA ARG A 56 41.61 32.32 16.59
C ARG A 56 42.01 33.65 17.25
N SER A 57 41.87 33.77 18.57
CA SER A 57 42.70 34.69 19.34
C SER A 57 43.92 33.92 19.83
N ASN A 58 45.07 34.22 19.23
CA ASN A 58 46.36 33.96 19.84
C ASN A 58 46.43 34.66 21.22
N HIS A 59 47.17 34.05 22.15
CA HIS A 59 47.46 34.47 23.54
C HIS A 59 46.45 33.97 24.58
N ASP A 60 46.72 32.84 25.24
CA ASP A 60 47.61 32.84 26.41
C ASP A 60 48.00 31.41 26.83
N SER A 61 49.30 31.20 26.96
CA SER A 61 49.89 30.04 27.60
C SER A 61 49.89 30.25 29.12
N SER A 62 48.90 29.72 29.83
CA SER A 62 49.09 29.33 31.25
C SER A 62 48.07 28.30 31.74
N SER A 63 48.64 27.28 32.37
CA SER A 63 48.07 26.22 33.21
C SER A 63 46.67 26.41 33.82
N GLY A 64 45.83 25.39 33.66
CA GLY A 64 44.68 25.11 34.53
C GLY A 64 43.90 23.88 34.05
N GLN A 65 43.81 22.85 34.89
CA GLN A 65 43.04 21.63 34.66
C GLN A 65 41.60 21.96 34.23
N SER A 66 41.24 21.67 32.98
CA SER A 66 39.84 21.63 32.55
C SER A 66 39.33 20.19 32.62
N ASN A 67 38.35 19.97 33.48
CA ASN A 67 37.46 18.81 33.38
C ASN A 67 36.93 18.76 31.94
N GLN A 68 37.07 17.59 31.32
CA GLN A 68 36.60 17.31 29.96
C GLN A 68 35.08 17.49 29.88
N THR A 69 34.61 18.71 29.60
CA THR A 69 33.27 18.93 29.09
C THR A 69 33.22 18.33 27.68
N GLN A 70 32.41 17.29 27.51
CA GLN A 70 32.10 16.64 26.24
C GLN A 70 32.04 17.65 25.09
N PRO A 71 32.70 17.39 23.94
CA PRO A 71 32.68 18.30 22.81
C PRO A 71 31.24 18.49 22.33
N LYS A 72 30.77 19.73 22.30
CA LYS A 72 29.50 20.10 21.65
C LYS A 72 29.60 19.62 20.20
N CYS A 73 28.69 18.77 19.76
CA CYS A 73 28.74 18.23 18.40
C CYS A 73 28.39 19.33 17.40
N TRP A 74 27.10 19.60 17.17
CA TRP A 74 26.66 20.58 16.15
C TRP A 74 25.77 21.68 16.71
N THR A 75 24.91 21.37 17.68
CA THR A 75 24.07 22.35 18.37
C THR A 75 24.16 22.18 19.88
N LYS A 76 23.69 23.16 20.65
CA LYS A 76 23.56 23.01 22.10
C LYS A 76 22.34 22.12 22.39
N PRO A 77 22.48 21.01 23.13
CA PRO A 77 21.33 20.20 23.52
C PRO A 77 20.39 21.04 24.38
N VAL A 78 19.08 20.92 24.11
CA VAL A 78 18.02 21.55 24.90
C VAL A 78 17.27 20.54 25.76
N VAL A 79 17.27 19.26 25.36
CA VAL A 79 16.71 18.15 26.13
C VAL A 79 17.79 17.10 26.41
N ASP A 80 17.69 16.44 27.57
CA ASP A 80 18.66 15.41 27.95
C ASP A 80 18.20 14.02 27.50
N ARG A 81 16.89 13.78 27.51
CA ARG A 81 16.27 12.51 27.12
C ARG A 81 15.05 12.69 26.24
N VAL A 82 14.80 11.69 25.40
CA VAL A 82 13.59 11.63 24.55
C VAL A 82 12.93 10.27 24.68
N ILE A 83 11.62 10.27 24.87
CA ILE A 83 10.77 9.08 24.78
C ILE A 83 9.89 9.25 23.54
N ILE A 84 9.97 8.28 22.63
CA ILE A 84 9.19 8.25 21.39
C ILE A 84 8.24 7.06 21.47
N ILE A 85 6.95 7.33 21.62
CA ILE A 85 5.89 6.34 21.53
C ILE A 85 5.28 6.47 20.14
N VAL A 86 5.50 5.47 19.30
CA VAL A 86 4.88 5.37 17.98
C VAL A 86 3.63 4.52 18.12
N LEU A 87 2.50 5.04 17.69
CA LEU A 87 1.23 4.33 17.58
C LEU A 87 0.94 4.16 16.09
N ASP A 88 1.12 2.94 15.57
CA ASP A 88 0.94 2.67 14.13
C ASP A 88 -0.47 3.08 13.68
N ALA A 89 -0.56 3.79 12.55
CA ALA A 89 -1.80 4.29 11.97
C ALA A 89 -2.64 5.23 12.87
N LEU A 90 -1.98 6.09 13.68
CA LEU A 90 -2.62 7.09 14.55
C LEU A 90 -3.26 8.26 13.78
N ARG A 91 -4.55 8.11 13.42
CA ARG A 91 -5.31 9.18 12.76
C ARG A 91 -5.45 10.44 13.63
N ILE A 92 -5.52 11.59 12.96
CA ILE A 92 -5.76 12.89 13.62
C ILE A 92 -7.08 12.95 14.38
N ASP A 93 -8.12 12.27 13.91
CA ASP A 93 -9.44 12.26 14.54
C ASP A 93 -9.51 11.42 15.82
N PHE A 94 -8.52 10.55 16.08
CA PHE A 94 -8.39 9.83 17.35
C PHE A 94 -7.96 10.75 18.51
N VAL A 95 -7.26 11.84 18.17
CA VAL A 95 -6.59 12.73 19.14
C VAL A 95 -7.17 14.13 19.15
N ALA A 96 -7.52 14.70 17.99
CA ALA A 96 -8.09 16.04 17.92
C ALA A 96 -9.52 16.05 18.49
N PRO A 97 -9.93 17.13 19.19
CA PRO A 97 -11.30 17.27 19.69
C PRO A 97 -12.33 17.12 18.57
N SER A 98 -13.43 16.44 18.85
CA SER A 98 -14.45 16.16 17.83
C SER A 98 -15.05 17.43 17.19
N ALA A 99 -14.94 18.59 17.85
CA ALA A 99 -15.33 19.91 17.34
C ALA A 99 -14.53 20.37 16.10
N PHE A 100 -13.38 19.76 15.81
CA PHE A 100 -12.65 20.03 14.59
C PHE A 100 -13.29 19.41 13.35
N PHE A 101 -14.18 18.43 13.52
CA PHE A 101 -14.79 17.65 12.45
C PHE A 101 -16.29 17.98 12.26
N PRO A 102 -16.87 17.70 11.08
CA PRO A 102 -18.28 18.01 10.80
C PRO A 102 -19.26 17.29 11.73
N GLU A 103 -18.98 16.03 12.08
CA GLU A 103 -19.82 15.19 12.93
C GLU A 103 -18.97 14.39 13.91
N PRO A 104 -19.32 14.32 15.21
CA PRO A 104 -18.64 13.46 16.16
C PRO A 104 -18.94 11.99 15.87
N LYS A 105 -17.92 11.14 15.95
CA LYS A 105 -18.02 9.68 15.77
C LYS A 105 -17.48 8.93 17.00
N PRO A 106 -17.90 7.66 17.23
CA PRO A 106 -17.57 6.94 18.46
C PRO A 106 -16.07 6.73 18.74
N TRP A 107 -15.22 6.68 17.71
CA TRP A 107 -13.77 6.51 17.82
C TRP A 107 -13.00 7.82 17.97
N MET A 108 -13.66 8.96 17.77
CA MET A 108 -13.00 10.27 17.83
C MET A 108 -12.72 10.66 19.28
N ASP A 109 -11.69 11.51 19.49
CA ASP A 109 -11.45 12.15 20.79
C ASP A 109 -11.26 11.11 21.91
N LYS A 110 -10.48 10.05 21.64
CA LYS A 110 -10.27 8.94 22.58
C LYS A 110 -8.97 9.07 23.38
N LEU A 111 -7.96 9.74 22.84
CA LEU A 111 -6.71 10.03 23.55
C LEU A 111 -6.82 11.35 24.36
N THR A 112 -7.83 11.41 25.22
CA THR A 112 -8.20 12.60 26.03
C THR A 112 -7.07 13.13 26.91
N ILE A 113 -6.15 12.29 27.38
CA ILE A 113 -5.01 12.73 28.20
C ILE A 113 -4.10 13.70 27.44
N LEU A 114 -3.90 13.48 26.13
CA LEU A 114 -3.06 14.32 25.30
C LEU A 114 -3.69 15.72 25.12
N GLN A 115 -5.00 15.76 24.94
CA GLN A 115 -5.75 17.02 24.83
C GLN A 115 -5.73 17.79 26.14
N LYS A 116 -5.94 17.11 27.27
CA LYS A 116 -5.93 17.72 28.60
C LYS A 116 -4.61 18.46 28.85
N LEU A 117 -3.48 17.89 28.40
CA LEU A 117 -2.17 18.51 28.55
C LEU A 117 -1.92 19.63 27.54
N ALA A 118 -2.26 19.41 26.27
CA ALA A 118 -2.00 20.38 25.21
C ALA A 118 -2.83 21.66 25.36
N PHE A 119 -4.08 21.54 25.83
CA PHE A 119 -5.02 22.66 25.99
C PHE A 119 -5.08 23.21 27.42
N ALA A 120 -4.16 22.81 28.30
CA ALA A 120 -4.04 23.43 29.62
C ALA A 120 -3.51 24.87 29.52
N ASN A 121 -3.89 25.72 30.48
CA ASN A 121 -3.29 27.05 30.61
C ASN A 121 -1.79 26.94 30.92
N GLU A 122 -0.95 27.66 30.18
CA GLU A 122 0.53 27.57 30.26
C GLU A 122 1.07 26.15 30.00
N SER A 123 0.59 25.47 28.95
CA SER A 123 1.02 24.12 28.61
C SER A 123 2.48 24.06 28.13
N SER A 124 3.21 23.05 28.62
CA SER A 124 4.50 22.59 28.09
C SER A 124 4.31 21.47 27.05
N ALA A 125 3.12 21.37 26.46
CA ALA A 125 2.72 20.33 25.53
C ALA A 125 1.95 20.91 24.33
N LYS A 126 2.11 20.29 23.16
CA LYS A 126 1.37 20.65 21.94
C LYS A 126 0.92 19.42 21.17
N ILE A 127 -0.19 19.57 20.44
CA ILE A 127 -0.66 18.64 19.42
C ILE A 127 -0.38 19.24 18.05
N PHE A 128 0.23 18.43 17.19
CA PHE A 128 0.51 18.71 15.80
C PHE A 128 -0.29 17.75 14.92
N LYS A 129 -0.93 18.29 13.90
CA LYS A 129 -1.31 17.52 12.71
C LYS A 129 -0.04 17.29 11.91
N ALA A 130 0.39 16.04 11.84
CA ALA A 130 1.60 15.63 11.14
C ALA A 130 1.27 15.13 9.73
N PHE A 131 2.09 15.50 8.74
CA PHE A 131 1.93 15.04 7.36
C PHE A 131 3.01 14.04 6.99
N ALA A 132 2.57 12.87 6.55
CA ALA A 132 3.42 11.79 6.08
C ALA A 132 3.43 11.76 4.54
N ASP A 133 4.60 11.94 3.90
CA ASP A 133 4.70 11.80 2.45
C ASP A 133 4.29 10.37 2.01
N PRO A 134 3.54 10.16 0.92
CA PRO A 134 3.27 8.82 0.42
C PRO A 134 4.57 8.16 -0.10
N PRO A 135 4.72 6.83 -0.03
CA PRO A 135 3.75 5.82 0.43
C PRO A 135 3.65 5.71 1.96
N THR A 136 2.43 5.55 2.46
CA THR A 136 2.06 5.52 3.88
C THR A 136 2.10 4.10 4.49
N THR A 137 3.11 3.31 4.15
CA THR A 137 3.38 2.02 4.81
C THR A 137 4.36 2.21 5.97
N SER A 138 4.19 1.54 7.11
CA SER A 138 4.99 1.72 8.33
C SER A 138 6.49 1.73 8.08
N LEU A 139 7.00 0.73 7.35
CA LEU A 139 8.43 0.66 7.01
C LEU A 139 8.97 1.91 6.28
N GLN A 140 8.19 2.44 5.34
CA GLN A 140 8.57 3.62 4.56
C GLN A 140 8.54 4.89 5.40
N ARG A 141 7.57 4.98 6.33
CA ARG A 141 7.44 6.10 7.24
C ARG A 141 8.55 6.09 8.28
N LEU A 142 8.88 4.93 8.85
CA LEU A 142 10.03 4.78 9.74
C LEU A 142 11.35 5.16 9.06
N LYS A 143 11.55 4.75 7.80
CA LYS A 143 12.71 5.20 7.00
C LYS A 143 12.71 6.71 6.84
N GLY A 144 11.62 7.31 6.34
CA GLY A 144 11.53 8.76 6.13
C GLY A 144 11.71 9.59 7.40
N LEU A 145 11.07 9.19 8.50
CA LEU A 145 11.17 9.84 9.82
C LEU A 145 12.60 9.85 10.34
N THR A 146 13.33 8.74 10.18
CA THR A 146 14.67 8.61 10.73
C THR A 146 15.75 9.21 9.83
N THR A 147 15.56 9.24 8.51
CA THR A 147 16.55 9.80 7.58
C THR A 147 16.33 11.29 7.31
N GLY A 148 15.11 11.80 7.48
CA GLY A 148 14.74 13.15 7.04
C GLY A 148 14.76 13.30 5.52
N GLY A 149 14.64 12.17 4.80
CA GLY A 149 14.63 12.10 3.34
C GLY A 149 13.24 11.76 2.79
N LEU A 150 13.01 12.08 1.51
CA LEU A 150 11.79 11.69 0.82
C LEU A 150 11.87 10.22 0.37
N PRO A 151 10.76 9.47 0.49
CA PRO A 151 10.71 8.06 0.08
C PRO A 151 10.85 7.91 -1.44
N THR A 152 11.33 6.76 -1.91
CA THR A 152 11.31 6.39 -3.34
C THR A 152 10.38 5.22 -3.61
N PHE A 153 9.91 5.08 -4.84
CA PHE A 153 8.89 4.06 -5.15
C PHE A 153 9.42 2.61 -5.04
N ILE A 154 10.68 2.32 -5.40
CA ILE A 154 11.23 0.95 -5.22
C ILE A 154 11.35 0.59 -3.75
N ASP A 155 11.41 1.57 -2.84
CA ASP A 155 11.40 1.27 -1.42
C ASP A 155 10.13 0.50 -1.02
N VAL A 156 8.98 0.69 -1.69
CA VAL A 156 7.75 -0.12 -1.49
C VAL A 156 7.95 -1.59 -1.85
N GLY A 157 8.69 -1.87 -2.93
CA GLY A 157 9.04 -3.25 -3.31
C GLY A 157 9.98 -3.91 -2.30
N ASN A 158 10.84 -3.11 -1.65
CA ASN A 158 11.70 -3.53 -0.56
C ASN A 158 10.97 -3.62 0.79
N SER A 159 9.78 -3.01 0.94
CA SER A 159 8.96 -3.11 2.17
C SER A 159 8.54 -4.53 2.53
N PHE A 160 8.52 -5.46 1.58
CA PHE A 160 8.22 -6.88 1.86
C PHE A 160 9.38 -7.65 2.48
N GLY A 161 10.60 -7.08 2.52
CA GLY A 161 11.79 -7.72 3.08
C GLY A 161 12.57 -6.89 4.11
N ALA A 162 12.17 -5.63 4.33
CA ALA A 162 12.77 -4.69 5.29
C ALA A 162 14.32 -4.68 5.32
N PRO A 163 14.99 -4.35 4.20
CA PRO A 163 16.44 -4.28 4.21
C PRO A 163 16.93 -3.20 5.18
N ALA A 164 18.05 -3.47 5.85
CA ALA A 164 18.68 -2.51 6.76
C ALA A 164 18.99 -1.18 6.05
N ILE A 165 18.77 -0.07 6.75
CA ILE A 165 19.02 1.27 6.21
C ILE A 165 20.54 1.49 6.16
N VAL A 166 21.04 1.78 4.96
CA VAL A 166 22.47 2.05 4.74
C VAL A 166 22.79 3.55 4.83
N GLU A 167 21.86 4.41 4.42
CA GLU A 167 22.01 5.85 4.50
C GLU A 167 22.10 6.36 5.95
N ASP A 168 22.79 7.49 6.11
CA ASP A 168 22.88 8.14 7.41
C ASP A 168 21.50 8.56 7.93
N ASN A 169 21.28 8.37 9.21
CA ASN A 169 19.97 8.52 9.84
C ASN A 169 20.11 8.87 11.32
N PHE A 170 19.03 9.39 11.89
CA PHE A 170 18.94 9.84 13.28
C PHE A 170 19.34 8.76 14.28
N ILE A 171 18.91 7.50 14.07
CA ILE A 171 19.23 6.38 14.97
C ILE A 171 20.74 6.10 14.99
N ASN A 172 21.37 6.10 13.82
CA ASN A 172 22.82 5.96 13.70
C ASN A 172 23.56 7.15 14.33
N GLN A 173 23.06 8.38 14.13
CA GLN A 173 23.64 9.58 14.71
C GLN A 173 23.57 9.58 16.24
N LEU A 174 22.52 9.03 16.85
CA LEU A 174 22.46 8.83 18.30
C LEU A 174 23.62 7.96 18.79
N VAL A 175 23.85 6.81 18.15
CA VAL A 175 24.93 5.87 18.53
C VAL A 175 26.30 6.51 18.34
N LEU A 176 26.54 7.17 17.20
CA LEU A 176 27.81 7.86 16.92
C LEU A 176 28.12 8.99 17.91
N ASN A 177 27.08 9.58 18.50
CA ASN A 177 27.19 10.61 19.53
C ASN A 177 27.12 10.04 20.97
N GLY A 178 27.31 8.73 21.13
CA GLY A 178 27.41 8.07 22.44
C GLY A 178 26.11 8.00 23.23
N LYS A 179 24.95 8.20 22.58
CA LYS A 179 23.64 8.06 23.21
C LYS A 179 23.28 6.58 23.37
N ARG A 180 22.56 6.25 24.44
CA ARG A 180 22.08 4.90 24.77
C ARG A 180 20.63 4.75 24.32
N LEU A 181 20.38 3.78 23.44
CA LEU A 181 19.05 3.56 22.86
C LEU A 181 18.41 2.27 23.38
N VAL A 182 17.13 2.36 23.71
CA VAL A 182 16.26 1.22 24.04
C VAL A 182 15.07 1.19 23.09
N MET A 183 14.78 0.04 22.50
CA MET A 183 13.65 -0.17 21.60
C MET A 183 12.74 -1.31 22.11
N MET A 184 11.43 -1.17 21.94
CA MET A 184 10.45 -2.23 22.20
C MET A 184 9.28 -2.13 21.24
N GLY A 185 8.66 -3.28 20.94
CA GLY A 185 7.48 -3.35 20.05
C GLY A 185 7.79 -3.92 18.68
N ASP A 186 7.22 -3.32 17.64
CA ASP A 186 7.37 -3.73 16.24
C ASP A 186 8.82 -4.06 15.82
N ASP A 187 9.05 -5.32 15.44
CA ASP A 187 10.35 -5.85 15.03
C ASP A 187 10.94 -5.21 13.76
N THR A 188 10.15 -4.46 12.99
CA THR A 188 10.60 -3.66 11.83
C THR A 188 11.79 -2.77 12.20
N TRP A 189 11.82 -2.20 13.41
CA TRP A 189 12.96 -1.40 13.88
C TRP A 189 14.27 -2.19 13.90
N THR A 190 14.24 -3.46 14.34
CA THR A 190 15.44 -4.30 14.38
C THR A 190 15.86 -4.82 13.00
N GLN A 191 14.94 -4.84 12.05
CA GLN A 191 15.23 -5.14 10.64
C GLN A 191 15.91 -3.94 9.97
N LEU A 192 15.39 -2.73 10.19
CA LEU A 192 15.97 -1.47 9.68
C LEU A 192 17.30 -1.10 10.36
N PHE A 193 17.42 -1.34 11.67
CA PHE A 193 18.56 -0.96 12.52
C PHE A 193 19.05 -2.16 13.36
N PRO A 194 19.78 -3.11 12.75
CA PRO A 194 20.13 -4.37 13.41
C PRO A 194 21.10 -4.25 14.58
N ASN A 195 21.92 -3.19 14.64
CA ASN A 195 23.06 -3.11 15.55
C ASN A 195 23.06 -1.86 16.45
N GLN A 196 22.05 -0.99 16.35
CA GLN A 196 22.06 0.34 16.95
C GLN A 196 21.46 0.36 18.37
N PHE A 197 20.62 -0.61 18.73
CA PHE A 197 19.96 -0.65 20.03
C PHE A 197 20.81 -1.36 21.08
N GLN A 198 21.06 -0.69 22.22
CA GLN A 198 21.75 -1.31 23.36
C GLN A 198 20.87 -2.40 24.00
N LYS A 199 19.56 -2.17 24.04
CA LYS A 199 18.55 -3.16 24.45
C LYS A 199 17.37 -3.07 23.50
N SER A 200 16.89 -4.21 23.03
CA SER A 200 15.69 -4.30 22.20
C SER A 200 14.76 -5.41 22.70
N TYR A 201 13.46 -5.17 22.60
CA TYR A 201 12.40 -6.15 22.89
C TYR A 201 11.45 -6.21 21.67
N PRO A 202 11.88 -6.86 20.57
CA PRO A 202 11.10 -6.91 19.34
C PRO A 202 9.97 -7.95 19.41
N PHE A 203 8.84 -7.63 18.79
CA PHE A 203 7.69 -8.51 18.64
C PHE A 203 7.24 -8.58 17.17
N PRO A 204 6.70 -9.73 16.70
CA PRO A 204 6.33 -9.91 15.29
C PRO A 204 5.26 -8.93 14.82
N SER A 205 5.54 -8.19 13.76
CA SER A 205 4.68 -7.13 13.23
C SER A 205 3.63 -7.57 12.21
N PHE A 206 3.91 -8.59 11.39
CA PHE A 206 3.03 -8.95 10.27
C PHE A 206 1.72 -9.69 10.64
N ASN A 207 1.50 -10.03 11.92
CA ASN A 207 0.29 -10.74 12.32
C ASN A 207 -0.86 -9.79 12.66
N VAL A 208 -1.54 -9.27 11.63
CA VAL A 208 -2.66 -8.32 11.76
C VAL A 208 -3.85 -8.82 12.60
N LYS A 209 -3.96 -10.13 12.87
CA LYS A 209 -5.01 -10.66 13.77
C LYS A 209 -4.68 -10.51 15.25
N ASP A 210 -3.43 -10.24 15.57
CA ASP A 210 -2.95 -10.07 16.93
C ASP A 210 -3.00 -8.60 17.30
N LEU A 211 -3.99 -8.21 18.10
CA LEU A 211 -4.09 -6.83 18.57
C LEU A 211 -3.26 -6.56 19.82
N ASP A 212 -2.77 -7.60 20.51
CA ASP A 212 -2.45 -7.51 21.94
C ASP A 212 -1.00 -7.87 22.27
N THR A 213 -0.37 -8.82 21.60
CA THR A 213 0.96 -9.32 22.00
C THR A 213 2.01 -8.21 21.94
N VAL A 214 2.05 -7.45 20.84
CA VAL A 214 3.01 -6.36 20.65
C VAL A 214 2.77 -5.25 21.67
N ASP A 215 1.52 -4.81 21.82
CA ASP A 215 1.15 -3.75 22.75
C ASP A 215 1.42 -4.12 24.21
N ASN A 216 1.06 -5.34 24.62
CA ASN A 216 1.32 -5.83 25.97
C ASN A 216 2.82 -6.00 26.23
N GLY A 217 3.57 -6.44 25.23
CA GLY A 217 5.03 -6.50 25.28
C GLY A 217 5.67 -5.12 25.46
N CYS A 218 5.20 -4.11 24.72
CA CYS A 218 5.57 -2.72 24.94
C CYS A 218 5.25 -2.28 26.38
N ILE A 219 4.03 -2.55 26.87
CA ILE A 219 3.61 -2.19 28.24
C ILE A 219 4.50 -2.83 29.31
N GLU A 220 4.81 -4.12 29.16
CA GLU A 220 5.61 -4.90 30.10
C GLU A 220 7.01 -4.31 30.27
N HIS A 221 7.63 -3.87 29.16
CA HIS A 221 8.99 -3.35 29.16
C HIS A 221 9.07 -1.83 29.35
N LEU A 222 8.06 -1.06 28.93
CA LEU A 222 8.05 0.40 28.98
C LEU A 222 8.07 0.90 30.42
N PHE A 223 7.09 0.49 31.24
CA PHE A 223 6.94 1.04 32.58
C PHE A 223 8.17 0.83 33.47
N PRO A 224 8.78 -0.37 33.55
CA PRO A 224 9.99 -0.57 34.37
C PRO A 224 11.20 0.19 33.83
N THR A 225 11.27 0.43 32.53
CA THR A 225 12.41 1.14 31.90
C THR A 225 12.37 2.63 32.21
N LEU A 226 11.18 3.24 32.35
CA LEU A 226 11.05 4.65 32.73
C LEU A 226 11.74 4.98 34.06
N PHE A 227 11.84 4.03 35.00
CA PHE A 227 12.52 4.23 36.29
C PHE A 227 14.05 4.05 36.26
N LYS A 228 14.65 3.80 35.09
CA LYS A 228 16.09 3.49 34.96
C LYS A 228 16.89 4.63 34.33
N ASP A 229 18.15 4.72 34.72
CA ASP A 229 19.13 5.69 34.22
C ASP A 229 20.09 5.09 33.16
N ASP A 230 19.66 4.05 32.45
CA ASP A 230 20.49 3.31 31.51
C ASP A 230 20.16 3.59 30.03
N TRP A 231 19.43 4.67 29.75
CA TRP A 231 19.01 5.08 28.41
C TRP A 231 18.93 6.60 28.28
N ASP A 232 19.12 7.10 27.05
CA ASP A 232 18.98 8.51 26.69
C ASP A 232 17.83 8.70 25.67
N VAL A 233 17.60 7.71 24.81
CA VAL A 233 16.44 7.65 23.91
C VAL A 233 15.71 6.31 24.05
N LEU A 234 14.40 6.37 24.27
CA LEU A 234 13.52 5.21 24.37
C LEU A 234 12.49 5.25 23.24
N ILE A 235 12.34 4.13 22.52
CA ILE A 235 11.36 3.96 21.44
C ILE A 235 10.43 2.80 21.79
N ALA A 236 9.12 3.05 21.81
CA ALA A 236 8.09 2.02 21.94
C ALA A 236 7.10 2.11 20.78
N HIS A 237 6.99 1.05 19.97
CA HIS A 237 6.13 1.02 18.78
C HIS A 237 4.95 0.05 18.96
N PHE A 238 3.75 0.59 19.09
CA PHE A 238 2.50 -0.15 19.27
C PHE A 238 1.76 -0.35 17.93
N LEU A 239 1.10 -1.49 17.74
CA LEU A 239 0.46 -1.88 16.47
C LEU A 239 -1.06 -2.08 16.56
N GLY A 240 -1.60 -2.17 17.77
CA GLY A 240 -2.97 -2.64 18.00
C GLY A 240 -4.09 -1.85 17.29
N VAL A 241 -3.94 -0.54 17.06
CA VAL A 241 -4.94 0.24 16.32
C VAL A 241 -4.84 0.07 14.81
N ASP A 242 -3.64 -0.07 14.23
CA ASP A 242 -3.48 -0.43 12.81
C ASP A 242 -4.08 -1.81 12.53
N HIS A 243 -3.71 -2.80 13.34
CA HIS A 243 -4.26 -4.15 13.24
C HIS A 243 -5.79 -4.19 13.44
N ALA A 244 -6.32 -3.39 14.38
CA ALA A 244 -7.76 -3.27 14.57
C ALA A 244 -8.44 -2.66 13.34
N GLY A 245 -7.80 -1.67 12.70
CA GLY A 245 -8.17 -1.12 11.41
C GLY A 245 -8.31 -2.21 10.36
N HIS A 246 -7.22 -2.91 10.00
CA HIS A 246 -7.21 -3.92 8.94
C HIS A 246 -8.25 -5.03 9.12
N ILE A 247 -8.52 -5.44 10.36
CA ILE A 247 -9.39 -6.58 10.65
C ILE A 247 -10.85 -6.17 10.84
N PHE A 248 -11.11 -5.06 11.52
CA PHE A 248 -12.45 -4.67 11.98
C PHE A 248 -12.93 -3.33 11.43
N GLY A 249 -12.06 -2.52 10.84
CA GLY A 249 -12.31 -1.13 10.48
C GLY A 249 -12.22 -0.19 11.69
N VAL A 250 -12.10 1.10 11.42
CA VAL A 250 -12.02 2.18 12.43
C VAL A 250 -13.34 2.31 13.19
N ASP A 251 -14.47 2.17 12.51
CA ASP A 251 -15.81 2.17 13.13
C ASP A 251 -16.12 0.80 13.76
N SER A 252 -15.37 0.43 14.79
CA SER A 252 -15.50 -0.86 15.45
C SER A 252 -15.22 -0.79 16.95
N SER A 253 -15.86 -1.68 17.71
CA SER A 253 -15.60 -1.79 19.16
C SER A 253 -14.14 -2.18 19.47
N PRO A 254 -13.48 -3.08 18.72
CA PRO A 254 -12.04 -3.34 18.91
C PRO A 254 -11.16 -2.10 18.77
N MET A 255 -11.42 -1.23 17.78
CA MET A 255 -10.70 0.03 17.64
C MET A 255 -10.87 0.93 18.87
N ILE A 256 -12.11 1.12 19.33
CA ILE A 256 -12.41 1.94 20.51
C ILE A 256 -11.69 1.41 21.76
N ASN A 257 -11.75 0.09 21.99
CA ASN A 257 -11.10 -0.54 23.14
C ASN A 257 -9.57 -0.34 23.10
N LYS A 258 -8.96 -0.38 21.91
CA LYS A 258 -7.52 -0.16 21.71
C LYS A 258 -7.12 1.29 21.97
N LEU A 259 -7.91 2.25 21.48
CA LEU A 259 -7.70 3.67 21.79
C LEU A 259 -7.84 3.97 23.29
N GLU A 260 -8.81 3.35 23.97
CA GLU A 260 -8.98 3.48 25.42
C GLU A 260 -7.81 2.86 26.20
N GLN A 261 -7.32 1.69 25.77
CA GLN A 261 -6.09 1.08 26.30
C GLN A 261 -4.91 2.04 26.15
N TYR A 262 -4.70 2.61 24.96
CA TYR A 262 -3.61 3.56 24.70
C TYR A 262 -3.73 4.81 25.58
N ASN A 263 -4.93 5.37 25.74
CA ASN A 263 -5.14 6.52 26.63
C ASN A 263 -4.71 6.19 28.08
N SER A 264 -5.09 5.03 28.61
CA SER A 264 -4.68 4.58 29.96
C SER A 264 -3.18 4.34 30.07
N VAL A 265 -2.54 3.78 29.04
CA VAL A 265 -1.07 3.58 29.01
C VAL A 265 -0.36 4.93 29.02
N LEU A 266 -0.77 5.86 28.16
CA LEU A 266 -0.19 7.20 28.06
C LEU A 266 -0.36 7.99 29.37
N GLU A 267 -1.54 7.92 29.99
CA GLU A 267 -1.77 8.53 31.31
C GLU A 267 -0.79 7.99 32.36
N LYS A 268 -0.53 6.68 32.37
CA LYS A 268 0.45 6.09 33.28
C LYS A 268 1.89 6.52 32.96
N VAL A 269 2.28 6.59 31.69
CA VAL A 269 3.59 7.12 31.28
C VAL A 269 3.76 8.55 31.79
N ILE A 270 2.81 9.44 31.50
CA ILE A 270 2.84 10.84 31.90
C ILE A 270 2.96 10.98 33.42
N ASN A 271 2.15 10.24 34.19
CA ASN A 271 2.21 10.27 35.65
C ASN A 271 3.60 9.88 36.19
N ILE A 272 4.27 8.89 35.57
CA ILE A 272 5.63 8.50 35.94
C ILE A 272 6.61 9.64 35.65
N LEU A 273 6.54 10.23 34.45
CA LEU A 273 7.41 11.34 34.05
C LEU A 273 7.26 12.54 34.99
N GLU A 274 6.04 12.99 35.23
CA GLU A 274 5.76 14.13 36.12
C GLU A 274 6.23 13.87 37.55
N SER A 275 6.11 12.63 38.04
CA SER A 275 6.56 12.27 39.40
C SER A 275 8.07 12.39 39.61
N GLN A 276 8.85 12.44 38.53
CA GLN A 276 10.32 12.54 38.56
C GLN A 276 10.86 13.73 37.76
N ALA A 277 9.99 14.71 37.43
CA ALA A 277 10.34 15.91 36.68
C ALA A 277 10.93 17.05 37.53
N GLY A 278 11.01 16.88 38.86
CA GLY A 278 11.60 17.88 39.75
C GLY A 278 13.12 18.03 39.56
N PRO A 279 13.73 19.11 40.09
CA PRO A 279 15.17 19.34 39.99
C PRO A 279 16.00 18.17 40.54
N GLY A 280 16.96 17.67 39.76
CA GLY A 280 17.76 16.48 40.08
C GLY A 280 17.01 15.15 39.91
N GLY A 281 15.76 15.18 39.44
CA GLY A 281 14.97 13.99 39.11
C GLY A 281 15.39 13.37 37.78
N LEU A 282 15.09 12.09 37.60
CA LEU A 282 15.44 11.33 36.39
C LEU A 282 14.87 11.94 35.10
N HIS A 283 13.70 12.58 35.22
CA HIS A 283 12.96 13.18 34.11
C HIS A 283 12.90 14.70 34.19
N GLU A 284 13.88 15.35 34.83
CA GLU A 284 13.93 16.82 34.93
C GLU A 284 13.83 17.52 33.56
N ASN A 285 14.52 16.99 32.56
CA ASN A 285 14.58 17.55 31.21
C ASN A 285 14.38 16.47 30.14
N THR A 286 13.19 15.86 30.15
CA THR A 286 12.76 14.81 29.23
C THR A 286 11.69 15.33 28.28
N MET A 287 11.80 15.00 27.00
CA MET A 287 10.76 15.22 26.00
C MET A 287 10.00 13.91 25.75
N LEU A 288 8.68 13.93 25.89
CA LEU A 288 7.78 12.86 25.45
C LEU A 288 7.22 13.22 24.08
N ILE A 289 7.35 12.31 23.12
CA ILE A 289 6.74 12.38 21.80
C ILE A 289 5.83 11.17 21.65
N VAL A 290 4.55 11.42 21.33
CA VAL A 290 3.57 10.38 20.98
C VAL A 290 3.12 10.67 19.56
N MET A 291 3.35 9.76 18.63
CA MET A 291 3.10 10.05 17.22
C MET A 291 2.61 8.85 16.43
N GLY A 292 1.93 9.10 15.32
CA GLY A 292 1.75 8.12 14.26
C GLY A 292 2.83 8.25 13.20
N ASP A 293 3.15 7.11 12.60
CA ASP A 293 3.97 7.01 11.41
C ASP A 293 3.13 7.28 10.13
N HIS A 294 1.86 6.89 10.10
CA HIS A 294 0.87 7.28 9.10
C HIS A 294 -0.54 7.42 9.70
N GLY A 295 -1.51 7.81 8.87
CA GLY A 295 -2.94 7.63 9.10
C GLY A 295 -3.45 6.34 8.45
N GLN A 296 -4.76 6.14 8.43
CA GLN A 296 -5.42 4.99 7.79
C GLN A 296 -6.82 5.38 7.37
N THR A 297 -7.36 4.70 6.38
CA THR A 297 -8.77 4.87 5.99
C THR A 297 -9.74 4.35 7.05
N LEU A 298 -11.04 4.60 6.90
CA LEU A 298 -12.06 4.03 7.80
C LEU A 298 -12.12 2.49 7.78
N ASN A 299 -11.65 1.85 6.70
CA ASN A 299 -11.54 0.39 6.61
C ASN A 299 -10.21 -0.13 7.20
N GLY A 300 -9.35 0.77 7.66
CA GLY A 300 -8.01 0.46 8.14
C GLY A 300 -6.95 0.28 7.06
N ASP A 301 -7.29 0.57 5.81
CA ASP A 301 -6.33 0.49 4.72
C ASP A 301 -5.34 1.67 4.71
N HIS A 302 -4.12 1.44 4.24
CA HIS A 302 -3.07 2.46 4.05
C HIS A 302 -2.03 2.02 2.99
N GLY A 303 -1.03 2.85 2.71
CA GLY A 303 0.02 2.65 1.70
C GLY A 303 -0.10 3.54 0.47
N GLY A 304 -1.20 4.26 0.33
CA GLY A 304 -1.49 5.26 -0.68
C GLY A 304 -1.09 6.67 -0.27
N GLY A 305 -1.91 7.65 -0.65
CA GLY A 305 -1.66 9.08 -0.49
C GLY A 305 -2.93 9.91 -0.33
N THR A 306 -4.02 9.29 0.11
CA THR A 306 -5.25 10.02 0.44
C THR A 306 -5.07 10.82 1.72
N ALA A 307 -5.91 11.84 1.94
CA ALA A 307 -5.84 12.67 3.14
C ALA A 307 -5.90 11.85 4.44
N GLU A 308 -6.76 10.83 4.51
CA GLU A 308 -6.89 9.98 5.70
C GLU A 308 -5.61 9.16 6.00
N GLU A 309 -4.83 8.86 4.97
CA GLU A 309 -3.60 8.07 5.10
C GLU A 309 -2.37 8.94 5.40
N VAL A 310 -2.29 10.14 4.81
CA VAL A 310 -1.13 11.03 4.97
C VAL A 310 -1.25 11.91 6.23
N GLU A 311 -2.45 12.16 6.71
CA GLU A 311 -2.69 12.96 7.90
C GLU A 311 -2.66 12.10 9.16
N THR A 312 -1.64 12.32 9.99
CA THR A 312 -1.43 11.62 11.26
C THR A 312 -1.28 12.63 12.41
N THR A 313 -1.03 12.14 13.62
CA THR A 313 -0.84 13.00 14.80
C THR A 313 0.58 12.94 15.32
N MET A 314 1.10 14.06 15.81
CA MET A 314 2.21 14.10 16.74
C MET A 314 1.84 14.94 17.96
N PHE A 315 2.04 14.40 19.15
CA PHE A 315 1.98 15.12 20.42
C PHE A 315 3.38 15.21 21.00
N ALA A 316 3.75 16.37 21.51
CA ALA A 316 5.03 16.57 22.18
C ALA A 316 4.82 17.27 23.53
N MET A 317 5.55 16.84 24.56
CA MET A 317 5.52 17.41 25.90
C MET A 317 6.91 17.46 26.51
N SER A 318 7.29 18.63 27.03
CA SER A 318 8.46 18.79 27.90
C SER A 318 8.04 18.62 29.36
N THR A 319 8.80 17.81 30.10
CA THR A 319 8.62 17.67 31.56
C THR A 319 9.06 18.91 32.33
N LYS A 320 9.95 19.71 31.74
CA LYS A 320 10.39 20.98 32.31
C LYS A 320 9.29 22.03 32.10
N LYS A 321 8.60 22.41 33.18
CA LYS A 321 7.43 23.31 33.12
C LYS A 321 7.84 24.75 32.79
N HIS A 322 7.54 25.19 31.57
CA HIS A 322 7.77 26.55 31.10
C HIS A 322 6.67 27.02 30.15
N THR A 323 6.50 28.34 30.05
CA THR A 323 5.62 28.95 29.05
C THR A 323 6.34 28.96 27.72
N THR A 324 5.80 28.25 26.73
CA THR A 324 6.37 28.21 25.38
C THR A 324 6.16 29.57 24.70
N LEU A 325 7.25 30.23 24.31
CA LEU A 325 7.22 31.48 23.55
C LEU A 325 7.50 31.18 22.07
N VAL A 326 6.45 30.94 21.29
CA VAL A 326 6.54 30.98 19.82
C VAL A 326 5.95 32.31 19.37
N LEU A 327 6.69 33.04 18.52
CA LEU A 327 6.18 34.27 17.94
C LEU A 327 4.98 33.99 17.02
N PRO A 328 3.95 34.85 16.96
CA PRO A 328 2.76 34.64 16.13
C PRO A 328 3.05 34.38 14.65
N GLU A 329 4.17 34.89 14.13
CA GLU A 329 4.60 34.74 12.74
C GLU A 329 5.13 33.32 12.42
N PHE A 330 5.54 32.57 13.44
CA PHE A 330 5.99 31.18 13.34
C PHE A 330 4.99 30.20 13.96
N ASP A 331 3.85 30.70 14.43
CA ASP A 331 2.75 29.91 14.96
C ASP A 331 1.90 29.39 13.79
N THR A 332 1.96 28.09 13.55
CA THR A 332 1.17 27.43 12.51
C THR A 332 -0.21 27.01 13.02
N SER A 333 -0.55 27.30 14.27
CA SER A 333 -1.71 26.72 14.90
C SER A 333 -3.05 27.16 14.31
N SER A 334 -3.93 26.18 14.12
CA SER A 334 -5.33 26.40 13.76
C SER A 334 -6.19 26.21 15.01
N CYS A 335 -6.89 27.28 15.41
CA CYS A 335 -7.66 27.29 16.64
C CYS A 335 -9.18 27.23 16.41
N LYS A 336 -9.88 26.49 17.27
CA LYS A 336 -11.35 26.50 17.39
C LYS A 336 -11.73 26.64 18.86
N GLN A 337 -12.87 27.27 19.13
CA GLN A 337 -13.43 27.32 20.48
C GLN A 337 -14.27 26.07 20.76
N ASN A 338 -14.13 25.50 21.96
CA ASN A 338 -15.02 24.45 22.43
C ASN A 338 -16.36 25.04 22.93
N LYS A 339 -17.30 24.17 23.33
CA LYS A 339 -18.61 24.58 23.86
C LYS A 339 -18.52 25.41 25.16
N ASP A 340 -17.41 25.28 25.88
CA ASP A 340 -17.14 25.97 27.15
C ASP A 340 -16.37 27.29 26.94
N GLY A 341 -16.08 27.68 25.68
CA GLY A 341 -15.37 28.91 25.33
C GLY A 341 -13.84 28.83 25.36
N ASN A 342 -13.26 27.67 25.68
CA ASN A 342 -11.81 27.46 25.67
C ASN A 342 -11.29 27.33 24.24
N GLN A 343 -10.19 28.02 23.94
CA GLN A 343 -9.53 27.97 22.65
C GLN A 343 -8.63 26.73 22.56
N MET A 344 -8.93 25.85 21.60
CA MET A 344 -8.15 24.64 21.31
C MET A 344 -7.38 24.89 20.03
N CYS A 345 -6.06 24.74 20.04
CA CYS A 345 -5.18 25.04 18.91
C CYS A 345 -4.35 23.81 18.52
N ILE A 346 -4.33 23.49 17.23
CA ILE A 346 -3.54 22.38 16.68
C ILE A 346 -2.54 22.94 15.68
N SER A 347 -1.26 22.65 15.88
CA SER A 347 -0.15 23.08 15.01
C SER A 347 0.09 22.10 13.87
N TYR A 348 1.01 22.39 12.96
CA TYR A 348 1.37 21.51 11.85
C TYR A 348 2.85 21.14 11.86
N ILE A 349 3.18 19.94 11.36
CA ILE A 349 4.55 19.49 11.14
C ILE A 349 4.62 18.52 9.95
N GLU A 350 5.63 18.66 9.09
CA GLU A 350 5.95 17.64 8.10
C GLU A 350 6.82 16.57 8.76
N GLN A 351 6.55 15.27 8.56
CA GLN A 351 7.41 14.22 9.12
C GLN A 351 8.86 14.31 8.63
N LEU A 352 9.07 14.93 7.46
CA LEU A 352 10.38 15.24 6.89
C LEU A 352 11.28 16.01 7.86
N ASP A 353 10.69 16.88 8.70
CA ASP A 353 11.39 17.75 9.65
C ASP A 353 11.78 17.02 10.94
N PHE A 354 11.29 15.79 11.16
CA PHE A 354 11.44 15.08 12.43
C PHE A 354 12.90 14.79 12.78
N ALA A 355 13.65 14.19 11.85
CA ALA A 355 15.06 13.84 12.06
C ALA A 355 15.92 15.08 12.35
N ALA A 356 15.70 16.16 11.59
CA ALA A 356 16.40 17.42 11.79
C ALA A 356 16.08 18.00 13.18
N THR A 357 14.78 18.09 13.51
CA THR A 357 14.34 18.68 14.77
C THR A 357 14.85 17.91 15.99
N LEU A 358 14.77 16.57 16.00
CA LEU A 358 15.26 15.78 17.13
C LEU A 358 16.78 15.82 17.27
N SER A 359 17.50 15.89 16.14
CA SER A 359 18.96 16.05 16.17
C SER A 359 19.36 17.36 16.82
N ALA A 360 18.66 18.46 16.48
CA ALA A 360 18.87 19.76 17.11
C ALA A 360 18.52 19.75 18.60
N LEU A 361 17.41 19.11 18.99
CA LEU A 361 16.97 19.01 20.38
C LEU A 361 18.02 18.31 21.26
N LEU A 362 18.62 17.22 20.76
CA LEU A 362 19.60 16.40 21.47
C LEU A 362 21.06 16.85 21.31
N GLY A 363 21.31 17.89 20.50
CA GLY A 363 22.66 18.42 20.29
C GLY A 363 23.57 17.53 19.44
N ILE A 364 23.03 16.63 18.62
CA ILE A 364 23.78 15.68 17.79
C ILE A 364 23.88 16.17 16.33
N SER A 365 24.71 15.53 15.51
CA SER A 365 24.78 15.87 14.08
C SER A 365 23.46 15.59 13.35
N PHE A 366 23.07 16.48 12.44
CA PHE A 366 21.96 16.21 11.51
C PHE A 366 22.35 15.08 10.55
N PRO A 367 21.48 14.10 10.26
CA PRO A 367 21.77 13.04 9.30
C PRO A 367 22.18 13.61 7.95
N PHE A 368 23.24 13.05 7.35
CA PHE A 368 23.82 13.60 6.12
C PHE A 368 22.79 13.78 5.00
N GLY A 369 21.88 12.82 4.83
CA GLY A 369 20.86 12.83 3.77
C GLY A 369 19.60 13.63 4.08
N SER A 370 19.47 14.21 5.27
CA SER A 370 18.28 14.94 5.69
C SER A 370 18.11 16.22 4.88
N ILE A 371 16.89 16.48 4.41
CA ILE A 371 16.50 17.75 3.77
C ILE A 371 15.42 18.52 4.55
N GLY A 372 14.93 17.94 5.64
CA GLY A 372 14.02 18.62 6.57
C GLY A 372 14.69 19.77 7.31
N HIS A 373 13.86 20.68 7.80
CA HIS A 373 14.31 21.79 8.63
C HIS A 373 13.92 21.57 10.10
N VAL A 374 14.60 22.26 11.02
CA VAL A 374 14.18 22.24 12.44
C VAL A 374 12.84 22.96 12.57
N ASN A 375 11.83 22.29 13.12
CA ASN A 375 10.50 22.86 13.34
C ASN A 375 10.54 23.87 14.50
N PRO A 376 10.06 25.11 14.32
CA PRO A 376 10.17 26.17 15.32
C PRO A 376 9.39 25.85 16.60
N GLU A 377 8.18 25.33 16.47
CA GLU A 377 7.29 25.08 17.60
C GLU A 377 7.75 23.91 18.46
N LEU A 378 8.18 22.82 17.83
CA LEU A 378 8.73 21.65 18.54
C LEU A 378 10.08 21.98 19.19
N TYR A 379 10.93 22.79 18.53
CA TYR A 379 12.17 23.26 19.12
C TYR A 379 11.93 24.20 20.31
N ALA A 380 10.93 25.10 20.22
CA ALA A 380 10.54 26.00 21.30
C ALA A 380 10.15 25.24 22.59
N LEU A 381 9.45 24.11 22.48
CA LEU A 381 9.08 23.27 23.62
C LEU A 381 10.31 22.82 24.43
N GLY A 382 11.40 22.42 23.76
CA GLY A 382 12.63 21.97 24.43
C GLY A 382 13.53 23.12 24.90
N SER A 383 13.67 24.16 24.07
CA SER A 383 14.56 25.31 24.31
C SER A 383 14.13 26.24 25.46
N SER A 384 12.89 26.12 25.93
CA SER A 384 12.35 26.81 27.11
C SER A 384 13.13 26.55 28.41
N SER A 385 14.08 25.60 28.37
CA SER A 385 15.03 25.23 29.42
C SER A 385 16.09 26.29 29.78
N TRP A 386 16.23 27.38 29.01
CA TRP A 386 17.26 28.39 29.29
C TRP A 386 16.75 29.50 30.23
N ASN A 387 17.42 29.61 31.39
CA ASN A 387 17.09 30.41 32.57
C ASN A 387 16.40 31.76 32.29
N LEU A 388 15.08 31.78 32.45
CA LEU A 388 14.34 32.98 32.82
C LEU A 388 13.78 32.75 34.22
N ASP A 389 14.53 33.17 35.24
CA ASP A 389 14.02 33.24 36.60
C ASP A 389 12.79 34.16 36.60
N LYS A 390 11.63 33.58 36.92
CA LYS A 390 10.29 34.20 36.86
C LYS A 390 10.09 35.40 37.80
N SER A 391 11.11 35.91 38.49
CA SER A 391 10.90 36.89 39.56
C SER A 391 10.68 38.34 39.11
N ASP A 392 10.89 38.73 37.83
CA ASP A 392 10.83 40.15 37.43
C ASP A 392 10.28 40.45 36.01
N LEU A 393 9.28 39.73 35.49
CA LEU A 393 8.74 40.01 34.14
C LEU A 393 7.53 40.96 34.12
N GLY A 394 7.79 42.24 33.80
CA GLY A 394 6.82 43.11 33.10
C GLY A 394 6.85 42.89 31.58
N ASN A 395 6.07 43.67 30.81
CA ASN A 395 5.99 43.58 29.33
C ASN A 395 7.35 43.65 28.61
N SER A 396 8.37 44.26 29.22
CA SER A 396 9.74 44.36 28.67
C SER A 396 10.49 43.01 28.64
N GLY A 397 10.12 42.04 29.49
CA GLY A 397 10.87 40.78 29.61
C GLY A 397 10.45 39.70 28.62
N THR A 398 9.19 39.69 28.19
CA THR A 398 8.69 38.74 27.17
C THR A 398 9.39 38.94 25.81
N GLN A 399 9.66 40.19 25.46
CA GLN A 399 10.37 40.54 24.22
C GLN A 399 11.86 40.16 24.29
N SER A 400 12.47 40.24 25.47
CA SER A 400 13.86 39.80 25.70
C SER A 400 14.01 38.28 25.54
N ALA A 401 13.09 37.50 26.12
CA ALA A 401 13.04 36.05 26.01
C ALA A 401 12.82 35.55 24.57
N ALA A 402 11.88 36.17 23.85
CA ALA A 402 11.63 35.85 22.44
C ALA A 402 12.85 36.14 21.56
N ASN A 403 13.56 37.23 21.82
CA ASN A 403 14.81 37.55 21.12
C ASN A 403 15.90 36.53 21.41
N GLU A 404 16.08 36.11 22.66
CA GLU A 404 17.07 35.08 23.01
C GLU A 404 16.77 33.73 22.32
N TRP A 405 15.51 33.31 22.31
CA TRP A 405 15.09 32.12 21.57
C TRP A 405 15.41 32.23 20.07
N MET A 406 15.06 33.35 19.43
CA MET A 406 15.34 33.58 18.00
C MET A 406 16.83 33.50 17.68
N LYS A 407 17.70 34.06 18.53
CA LYS A 407 19.16 34.00 18.33
C LYS A 407 19.64 32.57 18.21
N HIS A 408 19.22 31.72 19.14
CA HIS A 408 19.60 30.32 19.15
C HIS A 408 18.94 29.51 18.04
N TYR A 409 17.69 29.83 17.70
CA TYR A 409 17.01 29.17 16.60
C TYR A 409 17.69 29.47 15.25
N VAL A 410 18.13 30.71 15.02
CA VAL A 410 18.90 31.07 13.82
C VAL A 410 20.25 30.34 13.76
N ASP A 411 20.98 30.24 14.89
CA ASP A 411 22.24 29.45 14.94
C ASP A 411 22.01 28.00 14.47
N VAL A 412 20.93 27.39 14.95
CA VAL A 412 20.53 26.01 14.60
C VAL A 412 20.16 25.91 13.12
N LEU A 413 19.35 26.84 12.60
CA LEU A 413 18.97 26.86 11.19
C LEU A 413 20.17 27.07 10.27
N CYS A 414 21.17 27.86 10.68
CA CYS A 414 22.40 28.03 9.91
C CYS A 414 23.13 26.68 9.73
N VAL A 415 23.35 25.93 10.82
CA VAL A 415 24.03 24.63 10.76
C VAL A 415 23.20 23.61 9.97
N ASN A 416 21.88 23.61 10.15
CA ASN A 416 20.98 22.75 9.39
C ASN A 416 21.02 23.08 7.88
N ALA A 417 20.98 24.36 7.50
CA ALA A 417 21.03 24.80 6.11
C ALA A 417 22.37 24.43 5.46
N TRP A 418 23.47 24.59 6.20
CA TRP A 418 24.80 24.15 5.75
C TRP A 418 24.85 22.63 5.50
N GLN A 419 24.27 21.81 6.37
CA GLN A 419 24.20 20.36 6.15
C GLN A 419 23.36 20.02 4.90
N VAL A 420 22.19 20.64 4.74
CA VAL A 420 21.34 20.42 3.55
C VAL A 420 22.07 20.85 2.28
N LYS A 421 22.76 22.00 2.28
CA LYS A 421 23.57 22.45 1.14
C LYS A 421 24.66 21.45 0.79
N ARG A 422 25.40 20.97 1.80
CA ARG A 422 26.46 19.96 1.64
C ARG A 422 25.91 18.68 0.99
N TYR A 423 24.75 18.22 1.43
CA TYR A 423 24.10 17.04 0.86
C TYR A 423 23.70 17.27 -0.60
N ILE A 424 23.03 18.37 -0.91
CA ILE A 424 22.54 18.66 -2.26
C ILE A 424 23.70 18.77 -3.27
N ASP A 425 24.82 19.38 -2.88
CA ASP A 425 26.02 19.45 -3.71
C ASP A 425 26.62 18.08 -4.02
N VAL A 426 26.75 17.22 -3.00
CA VAL A 426 27.29 15.87 -3.17
C VAL A 426 26.33 14.99 -3.96
N TYR A 427 25.02 15.09 -3.70
CA TYR A 427 23.99 14.37 -4.41
C TYR A 427 23.98 14.73 -5.90
N SER A 428 24.03 16.01 -6.24
CA SER A 428 24.02 16.45 -7.64
C SER A 428 25.23 15.94 -8.42
N ASN A 429 26.39 15.83 -7.77
CA ASN A 429 27.62 15.36 -8.40
C ASN A 429 27.74 13.84 -8.48
N SER A 430 27.11 13.11 -7.56
CA SER A 430 27.32 11.66 -7.39
C SER A 430 26.16 10.80 -7.90
N SER A 431 24.96 11.36 -8.01
CA SER A 431 23.76 10.60 -8.41
C SER A 431 23.65 10.40 -9.92
N VAL A 432 23.04 9.29 -10.33
CA VAL A 432 22.80 8.97 -11.75
C VAL A 432 21.83 9.98 -12.39
N VAL A 433 20.91 10.51 -11.59
CA VAL A 433 19.94 11.56 -11.96
C VAL A 433 20.08 12.69 -10.93
N GLY A 434 21.13 13.49 -11.11
CA GLY A 434 21.41 14.69 -10.31
C GLY A 434 20.55 15.89 -10.71
N PHE A 435 20.77 17.02 -10.03
CA PHE A 435 20.11 18.27 -10.34
C PHE A 435 20.80 18.95 -11.55
N SER A 436 20.03 19.74 -12.31
CA SER A 436 20.62 20.48 -13.44
C SER A 436 21.56 21.59 -12.94
N SER A 437 22.46 22.07 -13.79
CA SER A 437 23.34 23.20 -13.44
C SER A 437 22.55 24.45 -13.05
N ASP A 438 21.40 24.67 -13.70
CA ASP A 438 20.56 25.84 -13.47
C ASP A 438 19.82 25.73 -12.13
N ASP A 439 19.30 24.53 -11.81
CA ASP A 439 18.70 24.24 -10.51
C ASP A 439 19.73 24.42 -9.39
N MET A 440 20.94 23.91 -9.59
CA MET A 440 22.03 24.02 -8.62
C MET A 440 22.50 25.47 -8.44
N SER A 441 22.57 26.26 -9.52
CA SER A 441 22.88 27.69 -9.44
C SER A 441 21.85 28.40 -8.58
N ARG A 442 20.55 28.18 -8.85
CA ARG A 442 19.45 28.81 -8.09
C ARG A 442 19.49 28.46 -6.60
N ILE A 443 19.69 27.19 -6.25
CA ILE A 443 19.81 26.76 -4.84
C ILE A 443 21.07 27.35 -4.19
N SER A 444 22.18 27.42 -4.93
CA SER A 444 23.42 28.03 -4.45
C SER A 444 23.27 29.53 -4.22
N ASP A 445 22.54 30.24 -5.07
CA ASP A 445 22.28 31.68 -4.93
C ASP A 445 21.44 31.95 -3.68
N LEU A 446 20.37 31.17 -3.45
CA LEU A 446 19.54 31.27 -2.25
C LEU A 446 20.32 31.01 -0.97
N TYR A 447 21.13 29.95 -0.94
CA TYR A 447 21.99 29.65 0.20
C TYR A 447 23.03 30.76 0.45
N SER A 448 23.68 31.24 -0.62
CA SER A 448 24.72 32.27 -0.52
C SER A 448 24.14 33.59 -0.01
N ALA A 449 22.91 33.95 -0.42
CA ALA A 449 22.20 35.11 0.11
C ALA A 449 21.99 34.99 1.64
N ALA A 450 21.44 33.85 2.09
CA ALA A 450 21.20 33.59 3.50
C ALA A 450 22.50 33.57 4.33
N GLU A 451 23.58 32.97 3.82
CA GLU A 451 24.88 32.90 4.48
C GLU A 451 25.58 34.27 4.56
N GLN A 452 25.52 35.07 3.49
CA GLN A 452 26.13 36.41 3.47
C GLN A 452 25.44 37.35 4.44
N ASN A 453 24.11 37.34 4.50
CA ASN A 453 23.34 38.15 5.46
C ASN A 453 23.68 37.76 6.91
N TRP A 454 23.76 36.45 7.18
CA TRP A 454 24.19 35.92 8.46
C TRP A 454 25.58 36.43 8.85
N SER A 455 26.55 36.31 7.93
CA SER A 455 27.95 36.65 8.20
C SER A 455 28.19 38.14 8.35
N ASN A 456 27.57 38.98 7.52
CA ASN A 456 27.83 40.42 7.47
C ASN A 456 27.04 41.22 8.51
N SER A 457 25.81 40.81 8.80
CA SER A 457 24.86 41.61 9.59
C SER A 457 24.60 40.97 10.95
N VAL A 458 24.08 39.74 10.95
CA VAL A 458 23.50 39.14 12.16
C VAL A 458 24.59 38.66 13.12
N LYS A 459 25.63 37.97 12.62
CA LYS A 459 26.69 37.40 13.45
C LYS A 459 27.49 38.46 14.22
N HIS A 460 27.79 39.59 13.58
CA HIS A 460 28.52 40.69 14.22
C HIS A 460 27.70 41.34 15.34
N ILE A 461 26.40 41.56 15.14
CA ILE A 461 25.49 42.13 16.14
C ILE A 461 25.30 41.17 17.33
N LEU A 462 25.31 39.85 17.10
CA LEU A 462 25.23 38.85 18.18
C LEU A 462 26.49 38.77 19.05
N MET A 463 27.66 39.13 18.48
CA MET A 463 28.93 39.13 19.20
C MET A 463 29.18 40.43 19.99
N ASP A 464 28.55 41.54 19.63
CA ASP A 464 28.74 42.83 20.30
C ASP A 464 27.82 42.96 21.53
N ARG A 465 28.30 42.44 22.66
CA ARG A 465 27.50 42.28 23.90
C ARG A 465 27.35 43.54 24.77
N ASN A 466 27.97 44.67 24.43
CA ASN A 466 28.20 45.77 25.38
C ASN A 466 27.78 47.18 24.92
N GLY A 467 27.04 47.34 23.82
CA GLY A 467 26.60 48.65 23.35
C GLY A 467 25.15 48.96 23.71
N ASP A 468 24.92 49.72 24.76
CA ASP A 468 23.70 50.50 24.96
C ASP A 468 23.71 51.64 23.93
N ASP A 469 23.26 51.39 22.69
CA ASP A 469 22.98 52.47 21.74
C ASP A 469 22.04 52.06 20.57
N GLY A 470 21.00 52.88 20.37
CA GLY A 470 20.49 53.29 19.06
C GLY A 470 19.95 52.26 18.04
N SER A 471 18.63 52.08 18.03
CA SER A 471 17.78 52.15 16.81
C SER A 471 17.94 51.14 15.65
N THR A 472 18.46 49.93 15.86
CA THR A 472 18.28 48.84 14.88
C THR A 472 17.44 47.74 15.52
N ASP A 473 16.26 47.44 14.98
CA ASP A 473 15.37 46.43 15.54
C ASP A 473 15.95 45.02 15.34
N ILE A 474 16.78 44.56 16.29
CA ILE A 474 17.44 43.25 16.28
C ILE A 474 16.42 42.12 16.04
N SER A 475 15.19 42.29 16.53
CA SER A 475 14.09 41.34 16.30
C SER A 475 13.74 41.26 14.82
N ALA A 476 13.64 42.39 14.11
CA ALA A 476 13.35 42.39 12.68
C ALA A 476 14.44 41.70 11.85
N LEU A 477 15.72 41.94 12.17
CA LEU A 477 16.85 41.30 11.51
C LEU A 477 16.87 39.77 11.71
N LEU A 478 16.62 39.30 12.94
CA LEU A 478 16.54 37.86 13.23
C LEU A 478 15.38 37.21 12.46
N LYS A 479 14.22 37.86 12.40
CA LYS A 479 13.06 37.36 11.65
C LYS A 479 13.35 37.24 10.15
N GLU A 480 13.97 38.25 9.56
CA GLU A 480 14.39 38.25 8.16
C GLU A 480 15.35 37.08 7.88
N GLN A 481 16.34 36.88 8.75
CA GLN A 481 17.29 35.78 8.63
C GLN A 481 16.63 34.40 8.76
N ILE A 482 15.67 34.23 9.67
CA ILE A 482 14.88 32.99 9.77
C ILE A 482 14.12 32.76 8.46
N ALA A 483 13.46 33.79 7.92
CA ALA A 483 12.70 33.69 6.68
C ALA A 483 13.56 33.29 5.48
N GLU A 484 14.79 33.82 5.37
CA GLU A 484 15.75 33.44 4.32
C GLU A 484 16.13 31.96 4.39
N TYR A 485 16.42 31.43 5.58
CA TYR A 485 16.71 30.00 5.76
C TYR A 485 15.49 29.13 5.43
N LEU A 486 14.30 29.48 5.92
CA LEU A 486 13.07 28.74 5.61
C LEU A 486 12.74 28.74 4.11
N ASN A 487 13.02 29.84 3.41
CA ASN A 487 12.87 29.92 1.95
C ASN A 487 13.87 29.00 1.22
N PHE A 488 15.12 28.92 1.69
CA PHE A 488 16.11 27.97 1.18
C PHE A 488 15.63 26.52 1.35
N PHE A 489 15.19 26.12 2.54
CA PHE A 489 14.69 24.76 2.79
C PHE A 489 13.49 24.43 1.90
N SER A 490 12.51 25.33 1.85
CA SER A 490 11.30 25.16 1.01
C SER A 490 11.68 24.96 -0.46
N SER A 491 12.63 25.75 -0.98
CA SER A 491 13.12 25.64 -2.36
C SER A 491 13.83 24.32 -2.64
N VAL A 492 14.62 23.81 -1.67
CA VAL A 492 15.29 22.50 -1.78
C VAL A 492 14.28 21.37 -1.77
N VAL A 493 13.31 21.40 -0.84
CA VAL A 493 12.26 20.37 -0.74
C VAL A 493 11.38 20.35 -2.00
N GLU A 494 10.98 21.51 -2.53
CA GLU A 494 10.24 21.60 -3.79
C GLU A 494 11.04 21.02 -4.97
N LEU A 495 12.33 21.35 -5.06
CA LEU A 495 13.21 20.81 -6.10
C LEU A 495 13.34 19.28 -5.95
N ALA A 496 13.56 18.79 -4.74
CA ALA A 496 13.67 17.37 -4.43
C ALA A 496 12.39 16.60 -4.78
N ARG A 497 11.22 17.09 -4.35
CA ARG A 497 9.90 16.53 -4.69
C ARG A 497 9.68 16.50 -6.20
N SER A 498 10.11 17.54 -6.93
CA SER A 498 10.00 17.61 -8.39
C SER A 498 10.93 16.63 -9.12
N LYS A 499 12.17 16.45 -8.63
CA LYS A 499 13.22 15.70 -9.32
C LYS A 499 13.32 14.24 -8.95
N TRP A 500 13.12 13.90 -7.68
CA TRP A 500 13.14 12.51 -7.21
C TRP A 500 11.87 11.73 -7.56
N THR A 501 10.86 12.41 -8.14
CA THR A 501 9.68 11.79 -8.76
C THR A 501 9.76 11.77 -10.29
N GLU A 502 10.92 12.06 -10.89
CA GLU A 502 11.09 12.00 -12.35
C GLU A 502 11.13 10.56 -12.88
N PHE A 503 10.93 10.43 -14.20
CA PHE A 503 10.80 9.16 -14.92
C PHE A 503 11.81 9.11 -16.08
N ASN A 504 12.43 7.96 -16.33
CA ASN A 504 13.30 7.78 -17.49
C ASN A 504 12.46 7.45 -18.72
N LEU A 505 12.10 8.50 -19.46
CA LEU A 505 11.28 8.42 -20.66
C LEU A 505 11.87 7.50 -21.74
N ASN A 506 13.19 7.45 -21.90
CA ASN A 506 13.81 6.61 -22.92
C ASN A 506 13.58 5.12 -22.64
N LEU A 507 13.75 4.69 -21.40
CA LEU A 507 13.47 3.32 -20.98
C LEU A 507 11.98 3.00 -21.07
N MET A 508 11.11 3.91 -20.62
CA MET A 508 9.66 3.74 -20.74
C MET A 508 9.21 3.60 -22.19
N ILE A 509 9.63 4.48 -23.09
CA ILE A 509 9.28 4.43 -24.52
C ILE A 509 9.83 3.15 -25.16
N THR A 510 11.04 2.72 -24.79
CA THR A 510 11.63 1.46 -25.29
C THR A 510 10.81 0.24 -24.84
N GLY A 511 10.50 0.13 -23.56
CA GLY A 511 9.69 -0.97 -23.03
C GLY A 511 8.28 -0.99 -23.64
N PHE A 512 7.63 0.17 -23.75
CA PHE A 512 6.35 0.31 -24.44
C PHE A 512 6.44 -0.11 -25.92
N GLY A 513 7.49 0.33 -26.63
CA GLY A 513 7.72 -0.01 -28.03
C GLY A 513 7.88 -1.51 -28.26
N ILE A 514 8.64 -2.21 -27.41
CA ILE A 514 8.79 -3.66 -27.48
C ILE A 514 7.45 -4.36 -27.25
N LEU A 515 6.66 -3.91 -26.26
CA LEU A 515 5.35 -4.49 -25.99
C LEU A 515 4.36 -4.27 -27.14
N PHE A 516 4.37 -3.07 -27.74
CA PHE A 516 3.53 -2.75 -28.89
C PHE A 516 3.89 -3.60 -30.12
N ILE A 517 5.18 -3.82 -30.37
CA ILE A 517 5.65 -4.73 -31.43
C ILE A 517 5.21 -6.18 -31.13
N SER A 518 5.35 -6.62 -29.88
CA SER A 518 4.87 -7.95 -29.43
C SER A 518 3.38 -8.14 -29.73
N LEU A 519 2.55 -7.12 -29.47
CA LEU A 519 1.12 -7.14 -29.75
C LEU A 519 0.84 -7.40 -31.24
N ILE A 520 1.55 -6.71 -32.13
CA ILE A 520 1.43 -6.90 -33.58
C ILE A 520 1.82 -8.33 -33.97
N LEU A 521 2.94 -8.84 -33.45
CA LEU A 521 3.41 -10.19 -33.71
C LEU A 521 2.43 -11.25 -33.19
N GLN A 522 1.85 -11.05 -32.02
CA GLN A 522 0.87 -11.96 -31.41
C GLN A 522 -0.46 -11.96 -32.18
N PHE A 523 -0.92 -10.78 -32.61
CA PHE A 523 -2.06 -10.64 -33.50
C PHE A 523 -1.81 -11.38 -34.82
N LEU A 524 -0.66 -11.17 -35.46
CA LEU A 524 -0.29 -11.89 -36.68
C LEU A 524 -0.20 -13.40 -36.44
N ALA A 525 0.34 -13.87 -35.31
CA ALA A 525 0.42 -15.29 -34.98
C ALA A 525 -0.97 -15.95 -34.84
N VAL A 526 -1.98 -15.22 -34.35
CA VAL A 526 -3.37 -15.70 -34.27
C VAL A 526 -4.00 -15.84 -35.66
N PHE A 527 -3.71 -14.91 -36.59
CA PHE A 527 -4.45 -14.76 -37.85
C PHE A 527 -3.69 -15.20 -39.13
N HIS A 528 -2.36 -15.30 -39.12
CA HIS A 528 -1.53 -15.62 -40.29
C HIS A 528 -1.26 -17.14 -40.45
N GLY A 529 -1.73 -17.98 -39.52
CA GLY A 529 -1.55 -19.43 -39.54
C GLY A 529 -2.32 -20.21 -40.62
N ASP A 530 -3.21 -19.56 -41.38
CA ASP A 530 -4.04 -20.18 -42.42
C ASP A 530 -3.62 -19.70 -43.82
N ASN A 531 -2.55 -20.29 -44.35
CA ASN A 531 -1.97 -19.99 -45.66
C ASN A 531 -2.83 -20.48 -46.85
N SER A 532 -4.15 -20.42 -46.75
CA SER A 532 -5.05 -20.71 -47.88
C SER A 532 -6.14 -19.67 -48.13
N TYR A 533 -6.41 -18.69 -47.25
CA TYR A 533 -7.47 -17.69 -47.50
C TYR A 533 -7.25 -16.33 -46.77
N ALA A 534 -6.03 -15.78 -46.84
CA ALA A 534 -5.56 -14.74 -45.92
C ALA A 534 -5.97 -13.27 -46.20
N VAL A 535 -6.80 -12.94 -47.20
CA VAL A 535 -7.15 -11.52 -47.48
C VAL A 535 -8.66 -11.22 -47.44
N GLY A 536 -9.54 -12.22 -47.55
CA GLY A 536 -11.00 -11.99 -47.60
C GLY A 536 -11.74 -11.96 -46.25
N SER A 537 -11.08 -12.26 -45.12
CA SER A 537 -11.78 -12.58 -43.85
C SER A 537 -11.79 -11.46 -42.80
N TRP A 538 -11.17 -10.30 -43.06
CA TRP A 538 -11.19 -9.15 -42.14
C TRP A 538 -12.56 -8.47 -42.07
N LEU A 539 -13.39 -8.68 -43.11
CA LEU A 539 -14.71 -8.08 -43.29
C LEU A 539 -15.86 -8.96 -42.78
N SER A 540 -15.64 -9.80 -41.76
CA SER A 540 -16.74 -10.47 -41.07
C SER A 540 -17.24 -9.58 -39.94
N THR A 541 -18.54 -9.27 -39.94
CA THR A 541 -19.21 -8.40 -38.94
C THR A 541 -18.91 -8.80 -37.49
N GLY A 542 -18.73 -10.10 -37.20
CA GLY A 542 -18.39 -10.59 -35.85
C GLY A 542 -16.94 -10.33 -35.41
N ALA A 543 -15.97 -10.40 -36.32
CA ALA A 543 -14.57 -10.11 -36.02
C ALA A 543 -14.34 -8.60 -35.82
N ALA A 544 -14.97 -7.78 -36.67
CA ALA A 544 -14.96 -6.32 -36.51
C ALA A 544 -15.60 -5.89 -35.17
N PHE A 545 -16.71 -6.51 -34.78
CA PHE A 545 -17.35 -6.26 -33.49
C PHE A 545 -16.46 -6.68 -32.30
N THR A 546 -15.78 -7.83 -32.41
CA THR A 546 -14.82 -8.29 -31.39
C THR A 546 -13.69 -7.28 -31.21
N LEU A 547 -13.08 -6.84 -32.32
CA LEU A 547 -12.01 -5.83 -32.29
C LEU A 547 -12.52 -4.52 -31.67
N PHE A 548 -13.72 -4.07 -32.05
CA PHE A 548 -14.33 -2.88 -31.47
C PHE A 548 -14.47 -2.97 -29.94
N ILE A 549 -14.93 -4.11 -29.40
CA ILE A 549 -15.08 -4.30 -27.94
C ILE A 549 -13.72 -4.31 -27.22
N VAL A 550 -12.70 -4.94 -27.81
CA VAL A 550 -11.35 -4.95 -27.23
C VAL A 550 -10.75 -3.54 -27.27
N THR A 551 -10.90 -2.81 -28.37
CA THR A 551 -10.40 -1.44 -28.52
C THR A 551 -11.12 -0.47 -27.58
N ILE A 552 -12.45 -0.50 -27.48
CA ILE A 552 -13.18 0.43 -26.59
C ILE A 552 -12.82 0.20 -25.12
N ARG A 553 -12.60 -1.06 -24.71
CA ARG A 553 -12.08 -1.39 -23.38
C ARG A 553 -10.66 -0.88 -23.18
N ALA A 554 -9.77 -1.07 -24.16
CA ALA A 554 -8.41 -0.55 -24.06
C ALA A 554 -8.40 0.99 -23.93
N CYS A 555 -9.21 1.67 -24.76
CA CYS A 555 -9.34 3.12 -24.71
C CYS A 555 -9.97 3.64 -23.41
N SER A 556 -10.79 2.85 -22.71
CA SER A 556 -11.38 3.30 -21.44
C SER A 556 -10.32 3.55 -20.37
N PHE A 557 -9.16 2.89 -20.44
CA PHE A 557 -8.05 3.15 -19.51
C PHE A 557 -7.34 4.49 -19.73
N LEU A 558 -7.66 5.24 -20.77
CA LEU A 558 -7.14 6.60 -20.96
C LEU A 558 -7.87 7.66 -20.10
N SER A 559 -8.82 7.24 -19.24
CA SER A 559 -9.60 8.13 -18.36
C SER A 559 -9.66 7.59 -16.94
N ASN A 560 -9.40 8.47 -15.97
CA ASN A 560 -9.36 8.15 -14.54
C ASN A 560 -10.71 7.61 -14.07
N SER A 561 -11.82 8.23 -14.51
CA SER A 561 -13.18 7.80 -14.14
C SER A 561 -13.49 6.40 -14.62
N TYR A 562 -13.00 6.02 -15.80
CA TYR A 562 -13.21 4.68 -16.35
C TYR A 562 -12.28 3.63 -15.75
N ILE A 563 -11.09 4.02 -15.24
CA ILE A 563 -10.24 3.13 -14.43
C ILE A 563 -10.94 2.83 -13.10
N LEU A 564 -11.42 3.87 -12.39
CA LEU A 564 -12.16 3.71 -11.14
C LEU A 564 -13.40 2.83 -11.32
N GLU A 565 -14.09 2.97 -12.45
CA GLU A 565 -15.30 2.23 -12.78
C GLU A 565 -15.06 1.03 -13.72
N GLU A 566 -13.84 0.48 -13.76
CA GLU A 566 -13.46 -0.58 -14.70
C GLU A 566 -14.41 -1.78 -14.63
N GLY A 567 -14.78 -2.22 -13.42
CA GLY A 567 -15.74 -3.31 -13.24
C GLY A 567 -17.10 -3.03 -13.89
N LYS A 568 -17.60 -1.79 -13.75
CA LYS A 568 -18.86 -1.35 -14.37
C LYS A 568 -18.75 -1.31 -15.89
N VAL A 569 -17.62 -0.83 -16.42
CA VAL A 569 -17.35 -0.80 -17.87
C VAL A 569 -17.29 -2.21 -18.44
N ALA A 570 -16.54 -3.13 -17.80
CA ALA A 570 -16.44 -4.52 -18.23
C ALA A 570 -17.81 -5.21 -18.23
N ASN A 571 -18.62 -4.98 -17.19
CA ASN A 571 -19.97 -5.51 -17.09
C ASN A 571 -20.89 -4.96 -18.19
N PHE A 572 -20.81 -3.66 -18.49
CA PHE A 572 -21.57 -3.03 -19.58
C PHE A 572 -21.22 -3.64 -20.95
N LEU A 573 -19.93 -3.83 -21.23
CA LEU A 573 -19.48 -4.49 -22.46
C LEU A 573 -19.96 -5.94 -22.51
N LEU A 574 -19.91 -6.68 -21.40
CA LEU A 574 -20.39 -8.05 -21.30
C LEU A 574 -21.91 -8.13 -21.57
N ALA A 575 -22.69 -7.25 -20.95
CA ALA A 575 -24.13 -7.12 -21.17
C ALA A 575 -24.46 -6.84 -22.64
N THR A 576 -23.70 -5.95 -23.28
CA THR A 576 -23.86 -5.61 -24.70
C THR A 576 -23.68 -6.84 -25.60
N THR A 577 -22.64 -7.65 -25.35
CA THR A 577 -22.48 -8.92 -26.09
C THR A 577 -23.61 -9.90 -25.83
N GLY A 578 -24.13 -9.94 -24.60
CA GLY A 578 -25.26 -10.78 -24.21
C GLY A 578 -26.56 -10.40 -24.91
N LEU A 579 -26.86 -9.10 -25.01
CA LEU A 579 -28.03 -8.58 -25.72
C LEU A 579 -27.96 -8.91 -27.22
N ILE A 580 -26.78 -8.83 -27.82
CA ILE A 580 -26.58 -9.26 -29.21
C ILE A 580 -26.86 -10.76 -29.36
N LYS A 581 -26.34 -11.61 -28.46
CA LYS A 581 -26.62 -13.06 -28.47
C LYS A 581 -28.10 -13.37 -28.22
N LEU A 582 -28.78 -12.62 -27.35
CA LEU A 582 -30.23 -12.71 -27.15
C LEU A 582 -30.98 -12.36 -28.43
N ARG A 583 -30.63 -11.27 -29.11
CA ARG A 583 -31.23 -10.89 -30.40
C ARG A 583 -31.07 -12.01 -31.42
N TYR A 584 -29.87 -12.56 -31.58
CA TYR A 584 -29.62 -13.71 -32.47
C TYR A 584 -30.45 -14.93 -32.08
N SER A 585 -30.51 -15.26 -30.79
CA SER A 585 -31.28 -16.38 -30.24
C SER A 585 -32.79 -16.23 -30.50
N VAL A 586 -33.34 -15.02 -30.33
CA VAL A 586 -34.75 -14.71 -30.61
C VAL A 586 -35.05 -14.80 -32.10
N MET A 587 -34.23 -14.15 -32.95
CA MET A 587 -34.39 -14.20 -34.40
C MET A 587 -34.34 -15.63 -34.94
N ARG A 588 -33.53 -16.51 -34.32
CA ARG A 588 -33.36 -17.90 -34.71
C ARG A 588 -34.25 -18.89 -33.94
N LYS A 589 -35.06 -18.42 -32.98
CA LYS A 589 -35.91 -19.25 -32.10
C LYS A 589 -35.18 -20.40 -31.38
N THR A 590 -33.88 -20.30 -31.14
CA THR A 590 -33.05 -21.34 -30.51
C THR A 590 -32.32 -20.77 -29.29
N MET A 591 -32.16 -21.55 -28.22
CA MET A 591 -31.33 -21.20 -27.05
C MET A 591 -31.74 -19.92 -26.29
N ARG A 592 -33.04 -19.58 -26.30
CA ARG A 592 -33.57 -18.36 -25.65
C ARG A 592 -33.37 -18.38 -24.14
N LYS A 593 -33.56 -19.54 -23.51
CA LYS A 593 -33.42 -19.71 -22.06
C LYS A 593 -31.99 -19.40 -21.62
N GLU A 594 -31.01 -19.91 -22.35
CA GLU A 594 -29.59 -19.68 -22.09
C GLU A 594 -29.18 -18.22 -22.26
N ALA A 595 -29.75 -17.51 -23.25
CA ALA A 595 -29.50 -16.08 -23.42
C ALA A 595 -30.09 -15.23 -22.27
N PHE A 596 -31.31 -15.54 -21.81
CA PHE A 596 -31.90 -14.87 -20.64
C PHE A 596 -31.13 -15.19 -19.36
N MET A 597 -30.73 -16.46 -19.15
CA MET A 597 -29.91 -16.86 -18.00
C MET A 597 -28.55 -16.15 -18.00
N PHE A 598 -27.92 -15.99 -19.15
CA PHE A 598 -26.67 -15.23 -19.27
C PHE A 598 -26.85 -13.78 -18.81
N LEU A 599 -27.86 -13.08 -19.32
CA LEU A 599 -28.14 -11.69 -18.93
C LEU A 599 -28.52 -11.56 -17.45
N ALA A 600 -29.23 -12.54 -16.89
CA ALA A 600 -29.51 -12.58 -15.45
C ALA A 600 -28.22 -12.70 -14.63
N MET A 601 -27.26 -13.55 -15.03
CA MET A 601 -25.96 -13.63 -14.37
C MET A 601 -25.16 -12.33 -14.50
N VAL A 602 -25.20 -11.67 -15.66
CA VAL A 602 -24.56 -10.35 -15.84
C VAL A 602 -25.16 -9.29 -14.91
N PHE A 603 -26.48 -9.33 -14.68
CA PHE A 603 -27.15 -8.47 -13.70
C PHE A 603 -26.73 -8.78 -12.26
N VAL A 604 -26.62 -10.05 -11.88
CA VAL A 604 -26.10 -10.45 -10.55
C VAL A 604 -24.67 -9.95 -10.36
N LEU A 605 -23.80 -10.09 -11.38
CA LEU A 605 -22.45 -9.55 -11.35
C LEU A 605 -22.47 -8.03 -11.21
N ARG A 606 -23.40 -7.32 -11.87
CA ARG A 606 -23.51 -5.87 -11.74
C ARG A 606 -23.79 -5.45 -10.30
N VAL A 607 -24.77 -6.09 -9.65
CA VAL A 607 -25.10 -5.83 -8.24
C VAL A 607 -23.91 -6.17 -7.34
N SER A 608 -23.23 -7.29 -7.60
CA SER A 608 -22.06 -7.71 -6.81
C SER A 608 -20.88 -6.75 -6.94
N ILE A 609 -20.63 -6.23 -8.16
CA ILE A 609 -19.62 -5.21 -8.42
C ILE A 609 -19.97 -3.92 -7.69
N ASP A 610 -21.23 -3.48 -7.73
CA ASP A 610 -21.64 -2.26 -7.04
C ASP A 610 -21.47 -2.42 -5.51
N ILE A 611 -21.83 -3.57 -4.93
CA ILE A 611 -21.57 -3.87 -3.51
C ILE A 611 -20.06 -3.90 -3.21
N GLY A 612 -19.27 -4.51 -4.09
CA GLY A 612 -17.80 -4.54 -3.97
C GLY A 612 -17.20 -3.13 -3.98
N LEU A 613 -17.61 -2.29 -4.93
CA LEU A 613 -17.16 -0.90 -5.08
C LEU A 613 -17.72 0.03 -3.98
N THR A 614 -18.87 -0.28 -3.36
CA THR A 614 -19.32 0.51 -2.19
C THR A 614 -18.38 0.38 -1.00
N LYS A 615 -17.62 -0.73 -0.87
CA LYS A 615 -16.53 -0.83 0.11
C LYS A 615 -15.37 0.12 -0.21
N GLN A 616 -15.15 0.41 -1.49
CA GLN A 616 -14.22 1.42 -2.01
C GLN A 616 -14.78 2.86 -1.95
N ALA A 617 -16.09 3.06 -1.77
CA ALA A 617 -16.71 4.39 -1.61
C ALA A 617 -16.90 4.78 -0.14
N ALA A 618 -16.79 3.83 0.78
CA ALA A 618 -16.71 4.09 2.23
C ALA A 618 -15.48 4.93 2.60
N THR A 619 -14.44 4.92 1.75
CA THR A 619 -13.26 5.80 1.78
C THR A 619 -13.47 7.19 1.16
N SER A 620 -14.61 7.46 0.53
CA SER A 620 -14.91 8.76 -0.09
C SER A 620 -16.32 9.24 0.23
N GLN A 621 -16.48 9.97 1.35
CA GLN A 621 -17.50 10.99 1.70
C GLN A 621 -18.95 10.98 1.09
N PHE A 622 -19.43 9.93 0.43
CA PHE A 622 -20.66 9.93 -0.35
C PHE A 622 -21.77 9.09 0.29
N MET A 623 -21.50 8.42 1.41
CA MET A 623 -22.52 7.69 2.17
C MET A 623 -23.33 8.57 3.14
N SER A 624 -23.01 9.85 3.29
CA SER A 624 -23.84 10.77 4.09
C SER A 624 -25.08 11.26 3.35
N SER A 625 -25.18 11.04 2.03
CA SER A 625 -26.33 11.48 1.24
C SER A 625 -26.81 10.41 0.26
N SER A 626 -27.52 9.40 0.77
CA SER A 626 -28.67 8.68 0.14
C SER A 626 -28.69 7.19 0.50
N PRO A 627 -29.46 6.74 1.52
CA PRO A 627 -29.68 5.31 1.76
C PRO A 627 -30.78 4.71 0.84
N SER A 628 -31.08 5.30 -0.32
CA SER A 628 -32.36 5.07 -1.00
C SER A 628 -32.35 4.11 -2.19
N TRP A 629 -31.22 3.47 -2.56
CA TRP A 629 -31.19 2.63 -3.77
C TRP A 629 -30.91 1.12 -3.58
N MET A 630 -30.65 0.65 -2.35
CA MET A 630 -30.68 -0.79 -2.04
C MET A 630 -31.93 -1.14 -1.22
N LEU A 631 -33.06 -1.30 -1.91
CA LEU A 631 -34.28 -1.99 -1.44
C LEU A 631 -34.97 -1.52 -0.14
N GLY A 632 -34.50 -0.50 0.58
CA GLY A 632 -35.19 0.03 1.77
C GLY A 632 -35.35 -1.00 2.91
N ILE A 633 -34.48 -2.02 2.96
CA ILE A 633 -34.50 -3.06 3.99
C ILE A 633 -33.40 -2.73 5.01
N ALA A 634 -33.78 -2.60 6.29
CA ALA A 634 -32.83 -2.40 7.38
C ALA A 634 -31.79 -3.55 7.41
N PRO A 635 -30.49 -3.27 7.64
CA PRO A 635 -29.43 -4.29 7.71
C PRO A 635 -29.71 -5.42 8.71
N ASP A 636 -30.51 -5.14 9.74
CA ASP A 636 -30.84 -6.04 10.84
C ASP A 636 -32.08 -6.92 10.57
N HIS A 637 -32.61 -6.92 9.33
CA HIS A 637 -33.77 -7.75 9.03
C HIS A 637 -33.38 -9.24 9.06
N PRO A 638 -34.00 -10.07 9.94
CA PRO A 638 -33.56 -11.46 10.18
C PRO A 638 -33.45 -12.29 8.90
N ALA A 639 -34.40 -12.12 7.97
CA ALA A 639 -34.41 -12.83 6.69
C ALA A 639 -33.17 -12.58 5.82
N LEU A 640 -32.60 -11.37 5.85
CA LEU A 640 -31.39 -11.03 5.10
C LEU A 640 -30.15 -11.68 5.74
N THR A 641 -30.09 -11.69 7.07
CA THR A 641 -29.04 -12.39 7.83
C THR A 641 -29.07 -13.90 7.56
N TYR A 642 -30.25 -14.53 7.55
CA TYR A 642 -30.40 -15.94 7.16
C TYR A 642 -29.96 -16.19 5.70
N ALA A 643 -30.31 -15.28 4.78
CA ALA A 643 -29.94 -15.41 3.37
C ALA A 643 -28.41 -15.34 3.17
N ILE A 644 -27.73 -14.41 3.84
CA ILE A 644 -26.27 -14.22 3.77
C ILE A 644 -25.51 -15.43 4.36
N GLU A 645 -26.04 -16.05 5.40
CA GLU A 645 -25.42 -17.21 6.06
C GLU A 645 -25.68 -18.53 5.31
N ILE A 646 -26.89 -18.73 4.76
CA ILE A 646 -27.29 -20.01 4.15
C ILE A 646 -26.94 -20.09 2.65
N ALA A 647 -27.07 -19.00 1.90
CA ALA A 647 -26.85 -19.01 0.45
C ALA A 647 -25.44 -19.48 0.02
N PRO A 648 -24.35 -19.12 0.74
CA PRO A 648 -23.02 -19.66 0.47
C PRO A 648 -22.93 -21.18 0.57
N ILE A 649 -23.53 -21.76 1.62
CA ILE A 649 -23.53 -23.20 1.88
C ILE A 649 -24.33 -23.92 0.78
N LEU A 650 -25.52 -23.41 0.45
CA LEU A 650 -26.35 -23.96 -0.62
C LEU A 650 -25.63 -23.90 -1.98
N SER A 651 -24.90 -22.82 -2.25
CA SER A 651 -24.12 -22.68 -3.49
C SER A 651 -23.02 -23.75 -3.60
N VAL A 652 -22.31 -24.05 -2.49
CA VAL A 652 -21.33 -25.14 -2.45
C VAL A 652 -21.99 -26.50 -2.69
N LEU A 653 -23.15 -26.76 -2.09
CA LEU A 653 -23.89 -28.01 -2.32
C LEU A 653 -24.31 -28.16 -3.79
N ILE A 654 -24.74 -27.08 -4.44
CA ILE A 654 -25.05 -27.08 -5.87
C ILE A 654 -23.79 -27.39 -6.70
N LEU A 655 -22.64 -26.80 -6.36
CA LEU A 655 -21.37 -27.10 -7.04
C LEU A 655 -20.96 -28.57 -6.89
N ILE A 656 -21.16 -29.18 -5.72
CA ILE A 656 -20.94 -30.62 -5.50
C ILE A 656 -21.86 -31.44 -6.42
N CYS A 657 -23.15 -31.10 -6.49
CA CYS A 657 -24.10 -31.77 -7.38
C CYS A 657 -23.70 -31.65 -8.85
N VAL A 658 -23.21 -30.48 -9.29
CA VAL A 658 -22.73 -30.27 -10.66
C VAL A 658 -21.52 -31.17 -10.96
N LEU A 659 -20.54 -31.26 -10.05
CA LEU A 659 -19.38 -32.15 -10.20
C LEU A 659 -19.81 -33.63 -10.23
N TYR A 660 -20.73 -34.03 -9.36
CA TYR A 660 -21.29 -35.38 -9.35
C TYR A 660 -21.91 -35.75 -10.71
N VAL A 661 -22.75 -34.86 -11.27
CA VAL A 661 -23.37 -35.07 -12.59
C VAL A 661 -22.33 -35.12 -13.71
N ALA A 662 -21.27 -34.32 -13.63
CA ALA A 662 -20.19 -34.32 -14.61
C ALA A 662 -19.44 -35.68 -14.64
N ILE A 663 -19.17 -36.27 -13.48
CA ILE A 663 -18.48 -37.56 -13.36
C ILE A 663 -19.40 -38.73 -13.68
N ALA A 664 -20.67 -38.69 -13.26
CA ALA A 664 -21.62 -39.80 -13.45
C ALA A 664 -21.85 -40.13 -14.94
N LYS A 665 -21.66 -39.13 -15.82
CA LYS A 665 -21.76 -39.29 -17.28
C LYS A 665 -20.51 -39.92 -17.93
N ALA A 666 -19.46 -40.22 -17.16
CA ALA A 666 -18.18 -40.72 -17.65
C ALA A 666 -17.64 -41.90 -16.81
N PRO A 667 -18.16 -43.11 -17.02
CA PRO A 667 -17.96 -44.22 -16.10
C PRO A 667 -16.54 -44.79 -15.98
N ASN A 668 -15.63 -44.56 -16.95
CA ASN A 668 -14.35 -45.29 -17.08
C ASN A 668 -13.06 -44.43 -17.11
N GLU A 669 -13.01 -43.28 -16.43
CA GLU A 669 -11.88 -42.33 -16.57
C GLU A 669 -11.02 -42.15 -15.30
N GLY A 670 -10.20 -43.16 -15.01
CA GLY A 670 -8.93 -43.13 -14.26
C GLY A 670 -8.73 -42.05 -13.17
N VAL A 671 -7.57 -41.36 -13.21
CA VAL A 671 -7.10 -40.40 -12.19
C VAL A 671 -7.98 -39.14 -12.12
N TRP A 672 -8.52 -38.67 -13.25
CA TRP A 672 -9.32 -37.45 -13.34
C TRP A 672 -10.62 -37.52 -12.52
N LYS A 673 -11.24 -38.70 -12.49
CA LYS A 673 -12.41 -38.99 -11.64
C LYS A 673 -12.06 -38.87 -10.16
N TYR A 674 -10.94 -39.45 -9.72
CA TYR A 674 -10.51 -39.36 -8.32
C TYR A 674 -10.17 -37.92 -7.91
N VAL A 675 -9.52 -37.16 -8.77
CA VAL A 675 -9.27 -35.73 -8.53
C VAL A 675 -10.59 -34.99 -8.34
N THR A 676 -11.58 -35.21 -9.23
CA THR A 676 -12.86 -34.50 -9.14
C THR A 676 -13.67 -34.91 -7.90
N VAL A 677 -13.65 -36.20 -7.50
CA VAL A 677 -14.25 -36.66 -6.23
C VAL A 677 -13.55 -36.01 -5.04
N SER A 678 -12.23 -35.92 -5.07
CA SER A 678 -11.45 -35.23 -4.02
C SER A 678 -11.80 -33.74 -3.92
N SER A 679 -12.10 -33.06 -5.04
CA SER A 679 -12.59 -31.68 -5.02
C SER A 679 -13.97 -31.57 -4.36
N MET A 680 -14.86 -32.56 -4.56
CA MET A 680 -16.15 -32.61 -3.87
C MET A 680 -15.99 -32.73 -2.35
N VAL A 681 -14.98 -33.48 -1.90
CA VAL A 681 -14.63 -33.58 -0.47
C VAL A 681 -14.13 -32.23 0.06
N SER A 682 -13.26 -31.53 -0.68
CA SER A 682 -12.83 -30.18 -0.33
C SER A 682 -14.01 -29.20 -0.22
N TYR A 683 -14.96 -29.26 -1.15
CA TYR A 683 -16.18 -28.43 -1.08
C TYR A 683 -17.03 -28.75 0.14
N PHE A 684 -17.18 -30.02 0.48
CA PHE A 684 -17.87 -30.42 1.70
C PHE A 684 -17.18 -29.86 2.95
N PHE A 685 -15.86 -29.90 3.02
CA PHE A 685 -15.10 -29.29 4.12
C PHE A 685 -15.29 -27.77 4.21
N ILE A 686 -15.33 -27.06 3.08
CA ILE A 686 -15.61 -25.62 3.05
C ILE A 686 -17.02 -25.33 3.57
N ALA A 687 -18.03 -26.09 3.13
CA ALA A 687 -19.40 -25.96 3.62
C ALA A 687 -19.49 -26.25 5.13
N LEU A 688 -18.77 -27.25 5.62
CA LEU A 688 -18.71 -27.59 7.04
C LEU A 688 -18.07 -26.47 7.86
N LEU A 689 -16.97 -25.87 7.37
CA LEU A 689 -16.32 -24.73 8.02
C LEU A 689 -17.31 -23.58 8.20
N TRP A 690 -17.95 -23.11 7.13
CA TRP A 690 -18.88 -21.98 7.22
C TRP A 690 -20.15 -22.30 8.00
N ALA A 691 -20.65 -23.53 7.94
CA ALA A 691 -21.76 -23.97 8.79
C ALA A 691 -21.37 -23.93 10.27
N SER A 692 -20.12 -24.27 10.59
CA SER A 692 -19.61 -24.27 11.97
C SER A 692 -19.29 -22.88 12.51
N GLU A 693 -18.99 -21.91 11.65
CA GLU A 693 -18.82 -20.49 12.03
C GLU A 693 -20.15 -19.75 12.22
N SER A 694 -21.26 -20.33 11.72
CA SER A 694 -22.57 -19.70 11.77
C SER A 694 -23.26 -19.97 13.10
N LYS A 695 -23.67 -18.90 13.79
CA LYS A 695 -24.44 -18.96 15.04
C LYS A 695 -25.79 -19.67 14.89
N ILE A 696 -26.30 -19.80 13.65
CA ILE A 696 -27.60 -20.41 13.34
C ILE A 696 -27.59 -21.92 13.60
N PHE A 697 -26.49 -22.61 13.28
CA PHE A 697 -26.44 -24.07 13.36
C PHE A 697 -26.00 -24.59 14.73
N GLY A 698 -25.54 -23.72 15.63
CA GLY A 698 -25.12 -24.09 17.00
C GLY A 698 -23.96 -25.11 17.02
N LEU A 699 -23.13 -25.12 15.97
CA LEU A 699 -22.05 -26.10 15.79
C LEU A 699 -20.71 -25.66 16.41
N ASP A 700 -20.68 -24.58 17.19
CA ASP A 700 -19.47 -23.96 17.75
C ASP A 700 -18.60 -24.97 18.53
N ARG A 701 -19.23 -25.93 19.20
CA ARG A 701 -18.57 -26.97 20.00
C ARG A 701 -17.80 -27.98 19.14
N LEU A 702 -18.22 -28.24 17.89
CA LEU A 702 -17.52 -29.11 16.96
C LEU A 702 -16.17 -28.49 16.53
N LEU A 703 -16.14 -27.17 16.44
CA LEU A 703 -14.99 -26.36 16.01
C LEU A 703 -13.87 -26.37 17.07
N GLN A 704 -14.24 -26.29 18.36
CA GLN A 704 -13.31 -26.37 19.49
C GLN A 704 -12.68 -27.78 19.65
N VAL A 705 -13.44 -28.84 19.40
CA VAL A 705 -12.95 -30.23 19.56
C VAL A 705 -12.01 -30.66 18.42
N THR A 706 -12.19 -30.11 17.22
CA THR A 706 -11.44 -30.52 16.02
C THR A 706 -10.27 -29.59 15.66
N GLY A 707 -10.08 -28.47 16.36
CA GLY A 707 -9.15 -27.42 15.92
C GLY A 707 -9.53 -26.84 14.55
N GLY A 708 -10.82 -26.87 14.21
CA GLY A 708 -11.33 -26.79 12.84
C GLY A 708 -11.02 -25.47 12.10
N ARG A 709 -10.88 -24.36 12.84
CA ARG A 709 -10.67 -23.01 12.27
C ARG A 709 -9.44 -22.95 11.36
N ASN A 710 -8.37 -23.63 11.74
CA ASN A 710 -7.14 -23.69 10.94
C ASN A 710 -6.95 -25.03 10.22
N ARG A 711 -7.35 -26.14 10.85
CA ARG A 711 -7.14 -27.49 10.28
C ARG A 711 -7.96 -27.74 9.02
N ILE A 712 -9.19 -27.23 8.92
CA ILE A 712 -10.02 -27.43 7.72
C ILE A 712 -9.40 -26.72 6.50
N PRO A 713 -9.09 -25.40 6.55
CA PRO A 713 -8.38 -24.73 5.47
C PRO A 713 -7.08 -25.42 5.06
N GLN A 714 -6.23 -25.78 6.04
CA GLN A 714 -4.98 -26.51 5.80
C GLN A 714 -5.22 -27.82 5.05
N THR A 715 -6.25 -28.58 5.42
CA THR A 715 -6.61 -29.83 4.75
C THR A 715 -7.02 -29.59 3.31
N VAL A 716 -7.81 -28.55 3.03
CA VAL A 716 -8.20 -28.16 1.66
C VAL A 716 -6.96 -27.80 0.83
N TYR A 717 -5.99 -27.07 1.39
CA TYR A 717 -4.75 -26.74 0.70
C TYR A 717 -3.89 -27.96 0.40
N VAL A 718 -3.74 -28.88 1.37
CA VAL A 718 -2.99 -30.14 1.17
C VAL A 718 -3.66 -31.00 0.10
N ILE A 719 -4.99 -31.14 0.12
CA ILE A 719 -5.74 -31.85 -0.91
C ILE A 719 -5.49 -31.19 -2.28
N GLY A 720 -5.60 -29.87 -2.38
CA GLY A 720 -5.36 -29.12 -3.61
C GLY A 720 -3.94 -29.32 -4.16
N LEU A 721 -2.92 -29.26 -3.30
CA LEU A 721 -1.53 -29.49 -3.70
C LEU A 721 -1.32 -30.91 -4.24
N VAL A 722 -1.84 -31.93 -3.53
CA VAL A 722 -1.76 -33.33 -3.97
C VAL A 722 -2.48 -33.51 -5.30
N GLN A 723 -3.67 -32.93 -5.48
CA GLN A 723 -4.39 -32.95 -6.75
C GLN A 723 -3.56 -32.34 -7.87
N LEU A 724 -2.99 -31.15 -7.69
CA LEU A 724 -2.15 -30.49 -8.70
C LEU A 724 -0.90 -31.30 -9.04
N CYS A 725 -0.22 -31.90 -8.05
CA CYS A 725 0.92 -32.79 -8.28
C CYS A 725 0.54 -34.04 -9.08
N LEU A 726 -0.63 -34.64 -8.82
CA LEU A 726 -1.14 -35.77 -9.59
C LEU A 726 -1.44 -35.39 -11.04
N LEU A 727 -2.06 -34.22 -11.26
CA LEU A 727 -2.37 -33.69 -12.60
C LEU A 727 -1.10 -33.30 -13.38
N ALA A 728 -0.01 -32.92 -12.71
CA ALA A 728 1.26 -32.51 -13.32
C ALA A 728 2.22 -33.67 -13.65
N SER A 729 1.90 -34.92 -13.29
CA SER A 729 2.82 -36.05 -13.47
C SER A 729 3.10 -36.38 -14.95
N PRO A 730 4.38 -36.58 -15.36
CA PRO A 730 4.76 -36.95 -16.74
C PRO A 730 4.07 -38.22 -17.27
N ARG A 731 3.78 -39.18 -16.38
CA ARG A 731 3.08 -40.42 -16.73
C ARG A 731 1.67 -40.16 -17.29
N MET A 732 1.05 -39.04 -16.91
CA MET A 732 -0.27 -38.61 -17.40
C MET A 732 -0.19 -37.85 -18.74
N PHE A 733 0.97 -37.29 -19.11
CA PHE A 733 1.18 -36.66 -20.42
C PHE A 733 1.44 -37.67 -21.54
N CYS A 734 1.91 -38.87 -21.22
CA CYS A 734 2.35 -39.88 -22.19
C CYS A 734 1.29 -40.93 -22.59
N THR A 735 0.10 -40.96 -21.98
CA THR A 735 -0.94 -41.93 -22.36
C THR A 735 -1.73 -41.45 -23.58
N GLU A 736 -1.34 -41.93 -24.77
CA GLU A 736 -1.95 -41.68 -26.10
C GLU A 736 -3.47 -42.02 -26.24
N LYS A 737 -4.16 -42.41 -25.16
CA LYS A 737 -5.51 -43.01 -25.22
C LYS A 737 -6.66 -42.21 -24.60
N ASP A 738 -6.42 -41.05 -23.98
CA ASP A 738 -7.50 -40.31 -23.29
C ASP A 738 -8.28 -39.37 -24.23
N LYS A 739 -9.45 -39.86 -24.65
CA LYS A 739 -10.33 -39.22 -25.66
C LYS A 739 -11.20 -38.07 -25.13
N ASN A 740 -11.23 -37.81 -23.82
CA ASN A 740 -12.23 -36.93 -23.20
C ASN A 740 -11.63 -35.68 -22.53
N TRP A 741 -11.36 -34.69 -23.36
CA TRP A 741 -10.78 -33.40 -23.00
C TRP A 741 -11.59 -32.60 -21.96
N ALA A 742 -12.92 -32.80 -21.90
CA ALA A 742 -13.80 -32.10 -20.98
C ALA A 742 -13.58 -32.51 -19.50
N ILE A 743 -13.41 -33.80 -19.21
CA ILE A 743 -13.24 -34.31 -17.84
C ILE A 743 -11.88 -33.92 -17.27
N ARG A 744 -10.83 -33.95 -18.11
CA ARG A 744 -9.50 -33.41 -17.75
C ARG A 744 -9.58 -31.94 -17.34
N THR A 745 -10.40 -31.16 -18.04
CA THR A 745 -10.60 -29.74 -17.74
C THR A 745 -11.40 -29.54 -16.45
N VAL A 746 -12.49 -30.29 -16.26
CA VAL A 746 -13.29 -30.25 -15.02
C VAL A 746 -12.44 -30.64 -13.81
N ALA A 747 -11.61 -31.68 -13.92
CA ALA A 747 -10.71 -32.11 -12.85
C ALA A 747 -9.73 -30.99 -12.46
N LEU A 748 -9.04 -30.38 -13.44
CA LEU A 748 -8.09 -29.29 -13.20
C LEU A 748 -8.77 -28.04 -12.62
N VAL A 749 -9.86 -27.58 -13.23
CA VAL A 749 -10.59 -26.39 -12.75
C VAL A 749 -11.14 -26.62 -11.34
N SER A 750 -11.69 -27.80 -11.04
CA SER A 750 -12.24 -28.12 -9.70
C SER A 750 -11.16 -28.18 -8.61
N ALA A 751 -9.96 -28.65 -8.96
CA ALA A 751 -8.82 -28.67 -8.05
C ALA A 751 -8.36 -27.23 -7.74
N CYS A 752 -8.25 -26.39 -8.76
CA CYS A 752 -7.87 -24.98 -8.59
C CYS A 752 -8.96 -24.15 -7.89
N SER A 753 -10.24 -24.44 -8.07
CA SER A 753 -11.33 -23.64 -7.50
C SER A 753 -11.54 -23.90 -6.01
N SER A 754 -11.10 -25.04 -5.47
CA SER A 754 -11.19 -25.33 -4.03
C SER A 754 -10.49 -24.28 -3.15
N PRO A 755 -9.18 -23.98 -3.33
CA PRO A 755 -8.53 -22.91 -2.58
C PRO A 755 -9.07 -21.51 -2.91
N VAL A 756 -9.46 -21.25 -4.17
CA VAL A 756 -10.04 -19.95 -4.57
C VAL A 756 -11.35 -19.67 -3.84
N ILE A 757 -12.29 -20.63 -3.80
CA ILE A 757 -13.57 -20.51 -3.11
C ILE A 757 -13.36 -20.29 -1.61
N LEU A 758 -12.42 -21.03 -1.01
CA LEU A 758 -12.10 -20.91 0.41
C LEU A 758 -11.53 -19.52 0.75
N LEU A 759 -10.56 -19.04 -0.04
CA LEU A 759 -9.88 -17.77 0.20
C LEU A 759 -10.78 -16.55 -0.05
N SER A 760 -11.67 -16.62 -1.05
CA SER A 760 -12.67 -15.57 -1.29
C SER A 760 -13.79 -15.52 -0.24
N GLY A 761 -13.76 -16.39 0.78
CA GLY A 761 -14.75 -16.45 1.86
C GLY A 761 -16.15 -16.85 1.38
N LYS A 762 -17.18 -16.59 2.21
CA LYS A 762 -18.57 -16.99 1.95
C LYS A 762 -19.10 -16.57 0.57
N GLN A 763 -18.73 -15.38 0.09
CA GLN A 763 -19.13 -14.90 -1.25
C GLN A 763 -18.51 -15.72 -2.40
N GLY A 764 -17.36 -16.36 -2.17
CA GLY A 764 -16.62 -17.11 -3.17
C GLY A 764 -17.42 -18.24 -3.80
N SER A 765 -18.25 -18.96 -3.03
CA SER A 765 -19.06 -20.05 -3.58
C SER A 765 -20.19 -19.57 -4.49
N MET A 766 -20.82 -18.45 -4.14
CA MET A 766 -21.85 -17.81 -4.95
C MET A 766 -21.25 -17.30 -6.26
N LEU A 767 -20.09 -16.64 -6.19
CA LEU A 767 -19.33 -16.19 -7.35
C LEU A 767 -18.91 -17.36 -8.24
N ALA A 768 -18.40 -18.45 -7.67
CA ALA A 768 -18.07 -19.67 -8.43
C ALA A 768 -19.28 -20.26 -9.16
N LEU A 769 -20.47 -20.23 -8.53
CA LEU A 769 -21.71 -20.67 -9.18
C LEU A 769 -22.10 -19.76 -10.34
N VAL A 770 -22.07 -18.43 -10.14
CA VAL A 770 -22.35 -17.44 -11.19
C VAL A 770 -21.38 -17.60 -12.36
N TYR A 771 -20.08 -17.76 -12.08
CA TYR A 771 -19.04 -18.00 -13.06
C TYR A 771 -19.31 -19.25 -13.90
N LEU A 772 -19.67 -20.36 -13.26
CA LEU A 772 -19.97 -21.62 -13.93
C LEU A 772 -21.22 -21.52 -14.82
N VAL A 773 -22.29 -20.89 -14.32
CA VAL A 773 -23.55 -20.71 -15.06
C VAL A 773 -23.34 -19.76 -16.26
N ALA A 774 -22.64 -18.64 -16.06
CA ALA A 774 -22.32 -17.70 -17.13
C ALA A 774 -21.44 -18.36 -18.20
N GLY A 775 -20.41 -19.10 -17.79
CA GLY A 775 -19.53 -19.85 -18.67
C GLY A 775 -20.27 -20.92 -19.49
N TYR A 776 -21.16 -21.67 -18.84
CA TYR A 776 -22.05 -22.63 -19.53
C TYR A 776 -22.91 -21.94 -20.59
N CYS A 777 -23.48 -20.77 -20.27
CA CYS A 777 -24.27 -20.01 -21.24
C CYS A 777 -23.43 -19.53 -22.43
N ILE A 778 -22.21 -19.02 -22.21
CA ILE A 778 -21.29 -18.62 -23.29
C ILE A 778 -21.00 -19.81 -24.23
N MET A 779 -20.61 -20.96 -23.68
CA MET A 779 -20.36 -22.18 -24.46
C MET A 779 -21.59 -22.60 -25.29
N ARG A 780 -22.78 -22.56 -24.69
CA ARG A 780 -24.04 -22.97 -25.33
C ARG A 780 -24.49 -22.01 -26.43
N LEU A 781 -24.35 -20.70 -26.21
CA LEU A 781 -24.70 -19.67 -27.19
C LEU A 781 -23.75 -19.64 -28.39
N GLU A 782 -22.49 -20.03 -28.20
CA GLU A 782 -21.54 -20.25 -29.30
C GLU A 782 -21.96 -21.43 -30.20
N GLY A 783 -22.56 -22.48 -29.63
CA GLY A 783 -23.07 -23.63 -30.36
C GLY A 783 -24.18 -23.32 -31.39
N VAL A 784 -24.91 -22.22 -31.22
CA VAL A 784 -25.96 -21.76 -32.16
C VAL A 784 -25.35 -21.27 -33.47
N GLU A 785 -24.24 -20.54 -33.38
CA GLU A 785 -23.59 -19.88 -34.52
C GLU A 785 -22.78 -20.87 -35.38
N ARG A 786 -22.31 -21.98 -34.78
CA ARG A 786 -21.62 -23.06 -35.50
C ARG A 786 -22.56 -23.92 -36.34
N ARG A 787 -23.79 -24.18 -35.86
CA ARG A 787 -24.79 -24.97 -36.61
C ARG A 787 -25.26 -24.28 -37.88
N THR A 788 -25.20 -22.94 -37.94
CA THR A 788 -25.64 -22.16 -39.12
C THR A 788 -24.67 -22.15 -40.30
N LYS A 789 -23.37 -22.45 -40.12
CA LYS A 789 -22.39 -22.47 -41.23
C LYS A 789 -22.24 -23.84 -41.90
N SER A 790 -22.93 -24.87 -41.39
CA SER A 790 -22.83 -26.26 -41.84
C SER A 790 -23.76 -26.61 -43.01
N ASP A 791 -24.71 -25.75 -43.39
CA ASP A 791 -25.70 -26.02 -44.44
C ASP A 791 -25.19 -25.78 -45.89
N GLY A 792 -23.88 -25.56 -46.06
CA GLY A 792 -23.27 -25.48 -47.38
C GLY A 792 -21.75 -25.65 -47.30
N GLN A 793 -21.27 -26.85 -47.66
CA GLN A 793 -19.88 -27.34 -47.64
C GLN A 793 -19.31 -27.74 -46.27
N SER A 794 -18.92 -29.02 -46.18
CA SER A 794 -18.21 -29.66 -45.08
C SER A 794 -16.76 -29.16 -44.96
N LYS A 795 -16.56 -27.94 -44.46
CA LYS A 795 -15.25 -27.48 -43.95
C LYS A 795 -15.42 -26.94 -42.54
N PHE A 796 -14.75 -27.61 -41.60
CA PHE A 796 -14.80 -27.36 -40.16
C PHE A 796 -14.54 -25.89 -39.80
N SER A 797 -15.20 -25.43 -38.73
CA SER A 797 -15.52 -24.03 -38.43
C SER A 797 -14.35 -23.19 -37.89
N LYS A 798 -14.13 -22.01 -38.50
CA LYS A 798 -13.33 -20.90 -37.93
C LYS A 798 -13.77 -20.57 -36.49
N LEU A 799 -12.82 -20.40 -35.57
CA LEU A 799 -13.05 -19.92 -34.20
C LEU A 799 -13.81 -18.58 -34.22
N ASN A 800 -14.84 -18.41 -33.38
CA ASN A 800 -15.49 -17.12 -33.15
C ASN A 800 -14.75 -16.36 -32.05
N PRO A 801 -14.06 -15.24 -32.36
CA PRO A 801 -13.31 -14.49 -31.36
C PRO A 801 -14.18 -13.93 -30.22
N LEU A 802 -15.49 -13.72 -30.48
CA LEU A 802 -16.42 -13.13 -29.53
C LEU A 802 -16.57 -13.97 -28.25
N CYS A 803 -16.53 -15.30 -28.32
CA CYS A 803 -16.67 -16.14 -27.12
C CYS A 803 -15.49 -15.97 -26.15
N VAL A 804 -14.27 -15.75 -26.68
CA VAL A 804 -13.07 -15.50 -25.87
C VAL A 804 -13.13 -14.10 -25.26
N VAL A 805 -13.66 -13.10 -25.98
CA VAL A 805 -13.91 -11.76 -25.42
C VAL A 805 -14.95 -11.81 -24.30
N GLN A 806 -16.06 -12.53 -24.49
CA GLN A 806 -17.07 -12.71 -23.43
C GLN A 806 -16.48 -13.37 -22.19
N TRP A 807 -15.63 -14.38 -22.38
CA TRP A 807 -14.91 -15.04 -21.30
C TRP A 807 -13.93 -14.10 -20.58
N SER A 808 -13.16 -13.31 -21.32
CA SER A 808 -12.26 -12.30 -20.77
C SER A 808 -13.01 -11.24 -19.96
N LEU A 809 -14.11 -10.69 -20.51
CA LEU A 809 -14.97 -9.72 -19.83
C LEU A 809 -15.62 -10.29 -18.56
N LEU A 810 -16.08 -11.54 -18.60
CA LEU A 810 -16.56 -12.25 -17.42
C LEU A 810 -15.46 -12.34 -16.36
N SER A 811 -14.23 -12.67 -16.76
CA SER A 811 -13.07 -12.74 -15.87
C SER A 811 -12.82 -11.45 -15.08
N ILE A 812 -12.92 -10.31 -15.74
CA ILE A 812 -12.74 -9.00 -15.10
C ILE A 812 -13.92 -8.68 -14.19
N CYS A 813 -15.14 -8.98 -14.63
CA CYS A 813 -16.32 -8.83 -13.76
C CYS A 813 -16.16 -9.63 -12.47
N MET A 814 -15.55 -10.82 -12.53
CA MET A 814 -15.30 -11.63 -11.33
C MET A 814 -14.28 -11.00 -10.38
N PHE A 815 -13.23 -10.35 -10.90
CA PHE A 815 -12.27 -9.59 -10.08
C PHE A 815 -13.01 -8.56 -9.21
N PHE A 816 -13.78 -7.67 -9.84
CA PHE A 816 -14.51 -6.62 -9.13
C PHE A 816 -15.69 -7.16 -8.30
N ALA A 817 -16.41 -8.18 -8.78
CA ALA A 817 -17.51 -8.80 -8.04
C ALA A 817 -17.05 -9.52 -6.76
N SER A 818 -15.78 -9.92 -6.69
CA SER A 818 -15.17 -10.46 -5.46
C SER A 818 -14.72 -9.39 -4.46
N GLY A 819 -14.91 -8.11 -4.80
CA GLY A 819 -14.57 -6.96 -3.96
C GLY A 819 -13.14 -6.47 -4.13
N HIS A 820 -12.44 -6.86 -5.19
CA HIS A 820 -11.10 -6.33 -5.50
C HIS A 820 -11.19 -5.05 -6.33
N TRP A 821 -10.21 -4.16 -6.13
CA TRP A 821 -9.92 -3.03 -7.01
C TRP A 821 -8.40 -2.90 -7.18
N CYS A 822 -7.97 -2.15 -8.19
CA CYS A 822 -6.55 -1.98 -8.49
C CYS A 822 -5.94 -0.85 -7.65
N ALA A 823 -5.71 -1.11 -6.36
CA ALA A 823 -4.98 -0.24 -5.45
C ALA A 823 -4.20 -1.09 -4.44
N PHE A 824 -3.16 -0.54 -3.79
CA PHE A 824 -2.31 -1.33 -2.88
C PHE A 824 -3.03 -1.73 -1.58
N ASP A 825 -3.91 -0.85 -1.12
CA ASP A 825 -4.96 -1.07 -0.12
C ASP A 825 -6.07 -2.03 -0.57
N GLY A 826 -6.27 -2.21 -1.89
CA GLY A 826 -7.28 -3.12 -2.42
C GLY A 826 -6.97 -4.62 -2.25
N LEU A 827 -5.81 -4.95 -1.67
CA LEU A 827 -5.41 -6.34 -1.40
C LEU A 827 -6.05 -6.83 -0.10
N ARG A 828 -6.69 -8.00 -0.16
CA ARG A 828 -7.39 -8.56 1.01
C ARG A 828 -6.44 -9.37 1.88
N TYR A 829 -5.56 -8.69 2.62
CA TYR A 829 -4.52 -9.30 3.45
C TYR A 829 -5.04 -10.37 4.41
N GLY A 830 -6.27 -10.22 4.93
CA GLY A 830 -6.92 -11.24 5.76
C GLY A 830 -7.01 -12.64 5.11
N ALA A 831 -7.08 -12.72 3.78
CA ALA A 831 -7.08 -14.00 3.05
C ALA A 831 -5.75 -14.75 3.17
N ALA A 832 -4.63 -14.04 3.30
CA ALA A 832 -3.30 -14.64 3.43
C ALA A 832 -3.13 -15.45 4.73
N PHE A 833 -3.99 -15.21 5.73
CA PHE A 833 -4.00 -15.86 7.04
C PHE A 833 -5.15 -16.87 7.21
N VAL A 834 -5.83 -17.25 6.14
CA VAL A 834 -6.85 -18.31 6.20
C VAL A 834 -6.13 -19.65 6.42
N GLY A 835 -6.34 -20.26 7.57
CA GLY A 835 -5.68 -21.52 7.94
C GLY A 835 -4.35 -21.40 8.68
N PHE A 836 -3.83 -20.19 8.91
CA PHE A 836 -2.52 -19.98 9.52
C PHE A 836 -2.54 -18.76 10.45
N ASP A 837 -2.02 -18.93 11.66
CA ASP A 837 -1.85 -17.84 12.63
C ASP A 837 -0.47 -17.17 12.52
N GLU A 838 0.52 -17.89 11.97
CA GLU A 838 1.88 -17.40 11.78
C GLU A 838 2.09 -16.76 10.40
N PHE A 839 2.88 -15.70 10.34
CA PHE A 839 3.30 -15.08 9.10
C PHE A 839 4.54 -15.78 8.50
N VAL A 840 4.43 -16.25 7.26
CA VAL A 840 5.54 -16.79 6.45
C VAL A 840 5.45 -16.20 5.05
N LEU A 841 6.29 -15.20 4.74
CA LEU A 841 6.20 -14.37 3.54
C LEU A 841 5.80 -15.12 2.26
N ILE A 842 6.51 -16.20 1.91
CA ILE A 842 6.26 -16.97 0.68
C ILE A 842 4.85 -17.59 0.67
N ARG A 843 4.41 -18.16 1.80
CA ARG A 843 3.10 -18.80 1.91
C ARG A 843 1.99 -17.77 1.78
N GLN A 844 2.08 -16.69 2.55
CA GLN A 844 1.11 -15.60 2.52
C GLN A 844 1.02 -14.95 1.13
N ALA A 845 2.15 -14.72 0.47
CA ALA A 845 2.19 -14.20 -0.89
C ALA A 845 1.48 -15.12 -1.90
N ILE A 846 1.66 -16.44 -1.79
CA ILE A 846 0.96 -17.42 -2.64
C ILE A 846 -0.55 -17.37 -2.39
N LEU A 847 -0.99 -17.38 -1.12
CA LEU A 847 -2.41 -17.35 -0.78
C LEU A 847 -3.08 -16.05 -1.25
N LEU A 848 -2.42 -14.91 -1.04
CA LEU A 848 -2.90 -13.61 -1.51
C LEU A 848 -2.99 -13.60 -3.05
N THR A 849 -1.99 -14.12 -3.76
CA THR A 849 -2.02 -14.25 -5.23
C THR A 849 -3.19 -15.11 -5.71
N ILE A 850 -3.47 -16.24 -5.04
CA ILE A 850 -4.60 -17.12 -5.37
C ILE A 850 -5.93 -16.40 -5.11
N GLU A 851 -6.02 -15.60 -4.04
CA GLU A 851 -7.24 -14.86 -3.73
C GLU A 851 -7.50 -13.72 -4.74
N THR A 852 -6.46 -12.94 -5.06
CA THR A 852 -6.53 -11.80 -5.98
C THR A 852 -6.77 -12.22 -7.44
N PHE A 853 -6.07 -13.25 -7.92
CA PHE A 853 -6.11 -13.67 -9.33
C PHE A 853 -6.85 -15.00 -9.58
N GLY A 854 -7.45 -15.59 -8.55
CA GLY A 854 -8.11 -16.89 -8.59
C GLY A 854 -9.21 -16.96 -9.64
N PHE A 855 -10.26 -16.16 -9.48
CA PHE A 855 -11.37 -16.13 -10.44
C PHE A 855 -11.00 -15.44 -11.76
N SER A 856 -10.20 -14.37 -11.69
CA SER A 856 -9.95 -13.47 -12.81
C SER A 856 -8.84 -13.93 -13.76
N ILE A 857 -7.96 -14.84 -13.35
CA ILE A 857 -6.89 -15.35 -14.20
C ILE A 857 -6.76 -16.87 -14.08
N ILE A 858 -6.54 -17.43 -12.89
CA ILE A 858 -6.23 -18.86 -12.70
C ILE A 858 -7.35 -19.74 -13.26
N LEU A 859 -8.59 -19.52 -12.80
CA LEU A 859 -9.74 -20.30 -13.27
C LEU A 859 -10.10 -20.00 -14.72
N SER A 860 -9.89 -18.77 -15.19
CA SER A 860 -10.20 -18.38 -16.57
C SER A 860 -9.26 -18.94 -17.61
N VAL A 861 -7.96 -19.00 -17.34
CA VAL A 861 -7.00 -19.63 -18.26
C VAL A 861 -7.22 -21.15 -18.28
N PHE A 862 -7.34 -21.80 -17.11
CA PHE A 862 -7.56 -23.25 -17.08
C PHE A 862 -8.96 -23.69 -17.51
N GLY A 863 -9.96 -22.82 -17.39
CA GLY A 863 -11.34 -23.05 -17.81
C GLY A 863 -11.61 -22.77 -19.28
N LEU A 864 -10.71 -22.09 -19.99
CA LEU A 864 -10.86 -21.75 -21.41
C LEU A 864 -11.23 -22.94 -22.32
N PRO A 865 -10.69 -24.17 -22.14
CA PRO A 865 -11.09 -25.32 -22.93
C PRO A 865 -12.60 -25.57 -22.86
N LEU A 866 -13.28 -25.33 -21.73
CA LEU A 866 -14.71 -25.63 -21.53
C LEU A 866 -15.63 -24.97 -22.57
N LEU A 867 -15.15 -23.93 -23.28
CA LEU A 867 -15.90 -23.28 -24.36
C LEU A 867 -15.97 -24.12 -25.66
N ILE A 868 -15.17 -25.18 -25.79
CA ILE A 868 -15.17 -26.06 -26.96
C ILE A 868 -16.33 -27.09 -26.83
N PRO A 869 -17.14 -27.36 -27.87
CA PRO A 869 -18.17 -28.39 -27.79
C PRO A 869 -17.62 -29.83 -27.87
N VAL A 870 -18.18 -30.77 -27.09
CA VAL A 870 -17.70 -32.16 -26.95
C VAL A 870 -18.10 -33.11 -28.12
N HIS A 871 -18.73 -32.62 -29.20
CA HIS A 871 -19.57 -33.46 -30.08
C HIS A 871 -18.89 -34.38 -31.15
N SER A 872 -17.57 -34.44 -31.30
CA SER A 872 -16.92 -35.30 -32.32
C SER A 872 -15.64 -36.00 -31.84
N GLN A 873 -15.54 -37.30 -32.08
CA GLN A 873 -14.43 -38.18 -31.62
C GLN A 873 -13.61 -38.78 -32.79
N THR A 874 -13.45 -38.05 -33.90
CA THR A 874 -12.57 -38.48 -35.00
C THR A 874 -11.12 -38.01 -34.78
N PRO A 875 -10.09 -38.76 -35.23
CA PRO A 875 -8.68 -38.35 -35.08
C PRO A 875 -8.36 -37.00 -35.75
N GLN A 876 -8.98 -36.72 -36.90
CA GLN A 876 -8.87 -35.44 -37.60
C GLN A 876 -9.46 -34.28 -36.76
N ALA A 877 -10.60 -34.51 -36.10
CA ALA A 877 -11.18 -33.53 -35.17
C ALA A 877 -10.32 -33.28 -33.93
N HIS A 878 -9.43 -34.19 -33.52
CA HIS A 878 -8.52 -33.99 -32.39
C HIS A 878 -7.39 -33.00 -32.70
N GLY A 879 -6.75 -33.11 -33.87
CA GLY A 879 -5.72 -32.16 -34.30
C GLY A 879 -6.27 -30.74 -34.47
N GLU A 880 -7.47 -30.63 -35.02
CA GLU A 880 -8.20 -29.37 -35.21
C GLU A 880 -8.61 -28.73 -33.86
N LYS A 881 -9.10 -29.52 -32.89
CA LYS A 881 -9.43 -29.04 -31.54
C LYS A 881 -8.21 -28.49 -30.80
N ARG A 882 -7.04 -29.14 -30.91
CA ARG A 882 -5.79 -28.61 -30.34
C ARG A 882 -5.37 -27.31 -31.00
N HIS A 883 -5.56 -27.20 -32.32
CA HIS A 883 -5.29 -25.95 -33.03
C HIS A 883 -6.23 -24.82 -32.57
N GLN A 884 -7.54 -25.10 -32.48
CA GLN A 884 -8.54 -24.15 -31.99
C GLN A 884 -8.26 -23.71 -30.55
N LEU A 885 -7.89 -24.64 -29.67
CA LEU A 885 -7.55 -24.32 -28.28
C LEU A 885 -6.31 -23.41 -28.19
N PHE A 886 -5.27 -23.70 -28.97
CA PHE A 886 -4.11 -22.83 -29.06
C PHE A 886 -4.49 -21.42 -29.55
N GLN A 887 -5.33 -21.31 -30.58
CA GLN A 887 -5.83 -20.01 -31.06
C GLN A 887 -6.61 -19.26 -29.97
N MET A 888 -7.41 -19.97 -29.17
CA MET A 888 -8.13 -19.36 -28.04
C MET A 888 -7.18 -18.83 -26.97
N TYR A 889 -6.14 -19.59 -26.60
CA TYR A 889 -5.12 -19.13 -25.66
C TYR A 889 -4.37 -17.92 -26.18
N MET A 890 -3.93 -17.96 -27.44
CA MET A 890 -3.24 -16.83 -28.07
C MET A 890 -4.14 -15.59 -28.14
N LEU A 891 -5.44 -15.75 -28.45
CA LEU A 891 -6.39 -14.64 -28.46
C LEU A 891 -6.65 -14.07 -27.06
N PHE A 892 -6.75 -14.92 -26.03
CA PHE A 892 -6.86 -14.48 -24.64
C PHE A 892 -5.63 -13.68 -24.23
N GLY A 893 -4.43 -14.15 -24.59
CA GLY A 893 -3.16 -13.44 -24.40
C GLY A 893 -3.14 -12.08 -25.11
N VAL A 894 -3.59 -11.99 -26.38
CA VAL A 894 -3.68 -10.72 -27.12
C VAL A 894 -4.64 -9.73 -26.43
N ILE A 895 -5.77 -10.21 -25.92
CA ILE A 895 -6.73 -9.33 -25.21
C ILE A 895 -6.08 -8.77 -23.93
N SER A 896 -5.42 -9.62 -23.14
CA SER A 896 -4.68 -9.19 -21.94
C SER A 896 -3.53 -8.23 -22.29
N ALA A 897 -2.71 -8.56 -23.28
CA ALA A 897 -1.59 -7.71 -23.72
C ALA A 897 -2.07 -6.35 -24.27
N THR A 898 -3.20 -6.31 -25.00
CA THR A 898 -3.80 -5.05 -25.45
C THR A 898 -4.17 -4.16 -24.27
N THR A 899 -4.81 -4.73 -23.25
CA THR A 899 -5.16 -4.01 -22.02
C THR A 899 -3.92 -3.45 -21.32
N VAL A 900 -2.90 -4.28 -21.09
CA VAL A 900 -1.67 -3.84 -20.42
C VAL A 900 -0.94 -2.77 -21.24
N THR A 901 -0.91 -2.91 -22.57
CA THR A 901 -0.30 -1.90 -23.46
C THR A 901 -1.00 -0.55 -23.32
N ALA A 902 -2.33 -0.54 -23.23
CA ALA A 902 -3.10 0.69 -23.01
C ALA A 902 -2.88 1.27 -21.61
N THR A 903 -2.80 0.44 -20.57
CA THR A 903 -2.46 0.87 -19.21
C THR A 903 -1.06 1.48 -19.15
N ILE A 904 -0.06 0.85 -19.79
CA ILE A 904 1.31 1.36 -19.89
C ILE A 904 1.34 2.69 -20.65
N LEU A 905 0.60 2.83 -21.75
CA LEU A 905 0.46 4.10 -22.46
C LEU A 905 -0.16 5.17 -21.56
N CYS A 906 -1.24 4.83 -20.85
CA CYS A 906 -1.91 5.74 -19.93
C CYS A 906 -0.95 6.22 -18.83
N VAL A 907 -0.28 5.30 -18.13
CA VAL A 907 0.70 5.60 -17.09
C VAL A 907 1.86 6.42 -17.64
N THR A 908 2.29 6.17 -18.89
CA THR A 908 3.32 6.99 -19.54
C THR A 908 2.86 8.44 -19.73
N ILE A 909 1.61 8.64 -20.17
CA ILE A 909 1.01 9.97 -20.35
C ILE A 909 0.81 10.65 -18.99
N GLN A 910 0.27 9.91 -18.02
CA GLN A 910 -0.19 10.39 -16.71
C GLN A 910 0.86 10.29 -15.60
N ARG A 911 2.13 10.02 -15.94
CA ARG A 911 3.21 9.83 -14.96
C ARG A 911 3.40 11.02 -14.00
N ARG A 912 3.04 12.24 -14.41
CA ARG A 912 3.10 13.46 -13.58
C ARG A 912 1.73 13.91 -13.04
N HIS A 913 0.70 13.09 -13.21
CA HIS A 913 -0.64 13.39 -12.71
C HIS A 913 -0.67 13.19 -11.19
N LEU A 914 -1.45 14.00 -10.45
CA LEU A 914 -1.57 13.92 -8.98
C LEU A 914 -1.91 12.49 -8.51
N MET A 915 -2.79 11.81 -9.26
CA MET A 915 -3.23 10.42 -9.03
C MET A 915 -2.29 9.32 -9.59
N VAL A 916 -1.07 9.65 -10.03
CA VAL A 916 -0.10 8.65 -10.53
C VAL A 916 0.11 7.53 -9.51
N TRP A 917 0.19 7.86 -8.23
CA TRP A 917 0.47 6.88 -7.19
C TRP A 917 -0.79 6.25 -6.58
N GLY A 918 -1.90 6.99 -6.50
CA GLY A 918 -3.17 6.46 -5.97
C GLY A 918 -3.98 5.62 -6.95
N LEU A 919 -3.80 5.81 -8.26
CA LEU A 919 -4.63 5.15 -9.29
C LEU A 919 -3.82 4.47 -10.38
N PHE A 920 -2.90 5.19 -11.03
CA PHE A 920 -2.28 4.71 -12.27
C PHE A 920 -1.18 3.66 -12.01
N ALA A 921 -0.29 3.89 -11.05
CA ALA A 921 0.79 2.97 -10.71
C ALA A 921 0.26 1.65 -10.12
N PRO A 922 -0.71 1.63 -9.19
CA PRO A 922 -1.32 0.37 -8.76
C PRO A 922 -1.99 -0.37 -9.91
N LYS A 923 -2.78 0.32 -10.76
CA LYS A 923 -3.37 -0.28 -11.96
C LYS A 923 -2.31 -0.89 -12.89
N PHE A 924 -1.21 -0.19 -13.12
CA PHE A 924 -0.07 -0.72 -13.86
C PHE A 924 0.49 -2.00 -13.25
N VAL A 925 0.73 -2.02 -11.93
CA VAL A 925 1.26 -3.20 -11.23
C VAL A 925 0.32 -4.40 -11.36
N PHE A 926 -0.97 -4.23 -11.09
CA PHE A 926 -1.98 -5.30 -11.20
C PHE A 926 -2.06 -5.85 -12.62
N ASP A 927 -2.09 -4.99 -13.63
CA ASP A 927 -2.18 -5.40 -15.03
C ASP A 927 -0.92 -6.13 -15.50
N VAL A 928 0.26 -5.64 -15.14
CA VAL A 928 1.54 -6.25 -15.50
C VAL A 928 1.73 -7.61 -14.83
N VAL A 929 1.49 -7.71 -13.52
CA VAL A 929 1.52 -8.99 -12.79
C VAL A 929 0.49 -9.94 -13.39
N GLY A 930 -0.71 -9.44 -13.69
CA GLY A 930 -1.77 -10.19 -14.34
C GLY A 930 -1.38 -10.72 -15.73
N LEU A 931 -0.66 -9.94 -16.54
CA LEU A 931 -0.18 -10.38 -17.86
C LEU A 931 0.88 -11.47 -17.73
N ILE A 932 1.89 -11.29 -16.89
CA ILE A 932 2.93 -12.30 -16.66
C ILE A 932 2.32 -13.60 -16.14
N LEU A 933 1.38 -13.51 -15.18
CA LEU A 933 0.64 -14.67 -14.68
C LEU A 933 -0.20 -15.33 -15.79
N THR A 934 -0.88 -14.53 -16.61
CA THR A 934 -1.65 -15.02 -17.77
C THR A 934 -0.77 -15.80 -18.74
N ASP A 935 0.39 -15.24 -19.12
CA ASP A 935 1.32 -15.87 -20.05
C ASP A 935 1.95 -17.14 -19.48
N LEU A 936 2.32 -17.14 -18.20
CA LEU A 936 2.81 -18.31 -17.48
C LEU A 936 1.75 -19.42 -17.48
N LEU A 937 0.51 -19.10 -17.14
CA LEU A 937 -0.59 -20.06 -17.12
C LEU A 937 -0.95 -20.55 -18.53
N ILE A 938 -0.85 -19.71 -19.57
CA ILE A 938 -0.99 -20.12 -20.96
C ILE A 938 0.11 -21.11 -21.34
N CYS A 939 1.35 -20.90 -20.90
CA CYS A 939 2.46 -21.84 -21.12
C CYS A 939 2.18 -23.18 -20.44
N LEU A 940 1.76 -23.17 -19.17
CA LEU A 940 1.41 -24.38 -18.41
C LEU A 940 0.21 -25.12 -19.03
N ALA A 941 -0.84 -24.38 -19.40
CA ALA A 941 -2.02 -24.95 -20.04
C ALA A 941 -1.69 -25.51 -21.44
N SER A 942 -0.83 -24.83 -22.19
CA SER A 942 -0.32 -25.32 -23.48
C SER A 942 0.52 -26.58 -23.29
N ALA A 943 1.34 -26.66 -22.25
CA ALA A 943 2.08 -27.88 -21.93
C ALA A 943 1.15 -29.04 -21.56
N TYR A 944 0.05 -28.75 -20.86
CA TYR A 944 -0.90 -29.74 -20.35
C TYR A 944 -1.90 -30.25 -21.41
N TYR A 945 -2.40 -29.38 -22.30
CA TYR A 945 -3.45 -29.71 -23.27
C TYR A 945 -2.96 -29.96 -24.70
N LEU A 946 -1.83 -29.38 -25.11
CA LEU A 946 -1.32 -29.43 -26.50
C LEU A 946 -0.17 -30.41 -26.65
#